data_AF-A0A7V4HGF8-F1
#
_entry.id   AF-A0A7V4HGF8-F1
#
_cell.length_a   1.000
_cell.length_b   1.000
_cell.length_c   1.000
_cell.angle_alpha   90.00
_cell.angle_beta   90.00
_cell.angle_gamma   90.00
#
_symmetry.space_group_name_H-M   'P 1'
#
loop_
_entity.id
_entity.type
_entity.pdbx_description
1 polymer ?
#
loop_
_entity_poly.entity_id
_entity_poly.type
_entity_poly.pdbx_seq_one_letter_code
_entity_poly.pdbx_strand_id
1 'polypeptide(L)'
;MSRHIVLVIAAIVVLLSSCVPPTHPPTVQQPGQTTIPTLPPLVPEPPLSANPPSMSFIHGCYVHGRRIGDINQLRQSRLDRFNILYLIAGPDWKPTDFDLSSSEAIQKLVTNHTYPTGQTGLAMALELLRRAQKSGVKTLLSIQDGEFLPLAQNPHRRACFAKVITAFLNKYGFDGIEIDWESDFDIPLHAALMADIRQTLNELSRSTSRYYYLATALMAGKKYSADMAGRLSRTVDWINIMTYDIGGGTGTLKKVKAVQTGGPSGGCVPAHLFDSLVDYETLASLGAIMGSGGMVVMDEDNCMVDVARYFIEFTHGESCGKCVPCRVGLDHALRILQKITGGEATEDDLATLRDLAMLMKDASLCGLGQTAPNPVLTTLQYFEEEYLQHIRQRRCTPTACEKLFVSPCENSCPVHMNIPGYLALLQEDRLDDAFLSVLLDNPLPLSTGCVCQHPCESRCRRRELDDAVAIRDVHRYIAEKMLKSGRGDELARRLVERKRPDTGKTVAVVGAGPAGLAAAYYAALFGHRVTVFEAESAAGGMLRYSLPEYRLPKRMLDREIALIESLGVGFVFNNRVGIDTPLEELEEEFDAVVLAIGTWKEIALGIPGSDLRGVTAAVPFLYEVAAGRRADIGKRVLVIGGGNSAVDAARTAVRLGAQVTVAYRRTRADMPAIAEEVEAAEEEGVEFRFLADYMGLYEAFDRGEIDGISRILPQDLARLEARPDLQTFSAPLSSYVVILFNLQNPNVSFLQDKSVRQALMLALDRQRIIDEELGGQGIVASSIFLPHNWAYAPNVKRYGFDPERARSLLDQAGYVDSDGDGIREKDGVPLRLILLSDDDPTRQRLDQAISAAWRAIGVEAAPQAVTFTGLISDFIYPRRYDAAILSWDLS
;
A
#
# COMPACT_ATOMS: atom_id res chain seq x y z
N MET A 1 3.59 -2.50 2.77
CA MET A 1 3.49 -3.96 2.50
C MET A 1 3.47 -4.69 3.83
N SER A 2 2.30 -4.76 4.49
CA SER A 2 2.07 -5.77 5.51
C SER A 2 1.69 -7.05 4.79
N ARG A 3 2.70 -7.82 4.38
CA ARG A 3 2.45 -9.21 3.98
C ARG A 3 2.17 -9.98 5.27
N HIS A 4 0.90 -10.09 5.61
CA HIS A 4 0.45 -10.98 6.66
C HIS A 4 0.71 -12.41 6.21
N ILE A 5 1.36 -13.15 7.08
CA ILE A 5 1.73 -14.53 6.86
C ILE A 5 0.84 -15.35 7.78
N VAL A 6 0.04 -16.23 7.21
CA VAL A 6 -0.81 -17.16 7.95
C VAL A 6 -0.05 -18.48 8.11
N LEU A 7 -0.05 -19.01 9.34
CA LEU A 7 0.53 -20.31 9.63
C LEU A 7 -0.58 -21.35 9.74
N VAL A 8 -0.51 -22.38 8.90
CA VAL A 8 -1.38 -23.56 8.99
C VAL A 8 -0.49 -24.77 9.27
N ILE A 9 -0.83 -25.53 10.31
CA ILE A 9 -0.13 -26.76 10.68
C ILE A 9 -1.08 -27.92 10.44
N ALA A 10 -0.71 -28.81 9.53
CA ALA A 10 -1.41 -30.06 9.31
C ALA A 10 -0.97 -31.09 10.36
N ALA A 11 -1.86 -31.50 11.25
CA ALA A 11 -1.67 -32.68 12.08
C ALA A 11 -2.42 -33.85 11.43
N ILE A 12 -1.66 -34.80 10.87
CA ILE A 12 -2.22 -36.00 10.22
C ILE A 12 -2.46 -37.08 11.29
N VAL A 13 -3.69 -37.57 11.41
CA VAL A 13 -4.12 -38.66 12.30
C VAL A 13 -4.50 -39.85 11.44
N VAL A 14 -3.81 -41.00 11.49
CA VAL A 14 -4.17 -42.23 10.74
C VAL A 14 -4.11 -43.46 11.66
N LEU A 15 -5.10 -44.35 11.54
CA LEU A 15 -5.33 -45.54 12.38
C LEU A 15 -4.81 -46.84 11.72
N LEU A 16 -4.34 -47.81 12.52
CA LEU A 16 -4.39 -49.24 12.14
C LEU A 16 -4.84 -50.16 13.29
N SER A 17 -5.94 -50.84 12.98
CA SER A 17 -6.50 -52.17 13.34
C SER A 17 -5.99 -53.00 14.53
N SER A 18 -6.96 -53.51 15.32
CA SER A 18 -7.11 -54.93 15.73
C SER A 18 -8.53 -55.22 16.25
N CYS A 19 -9.12 -56.34 15.76
CA CYS A 19 -10.51 -56.85 15.88
C CYS A 19 -10.97 -57.23 17.31
N VAL A 20 -12.25 -57.46 17.67
CA VAL A 20 -13.21 -58.55 17.26
C VAL A 20 -14.67 -58.19 17.69
N PRO A 21 -15.74 -58.66 16.99
CA PRO A 21 -17.16 -58.23 17.19
C PRO A 21 -18.04 -59.22 17.97
N PRO A 22 -19.33 -58.89 18.24
CA PRO A 22 -20.39 -59.88 18.01
C PRO A 22 -21.61 -59.38 17.22
N THR A 23 -21.92 -60.15 16.17
CA THR A 23 -23.22 -60.72 15.73
C THR A 23 -24.49 -59.84 15.62
N HIS A 24 -24.82 -59.42 14.39
CA HIS A 24 -25.92 -59.93 13.53
C HIS A 24 -26.35 -58.85 12.52
N PRO A 25 -26.51 -59.16 11.21
CA PRO A 25 -27.02 -58.19 10.23
C PRO A 25 -28.53 -58.38 10.00
N PRO A 26 -29.27 -57.31 9.67
CA PRO A 26 -30.37 -57.42 8.74
C PRO A 26 -29.99 -56.74 7.42
N THR A 27 -29.92 -57.58 6.39
CA THR A 27 -30.36 -57.40 5.01
C THR A 27 -30.41 -55.97 4.42
N VAL A 28 -29.53 -55.78 3.44
CA VAL A 28 -29.62 -54.76 2.39
C VAL A 28 -30.89 -55.00 1.56
N GLN A 29 -31.75 -53.98 1.44
CA GLN A 29 -32.67 -53.82 0.32
C GLN A 29 -32.25 -52.58 -0.50
N GLN A 30 -32.20 -52.77 -1.82
CA GLN A 30 -31.99 -51.72 -2.82
C GLN A 30 -33.24 -50.81 -2.97
N PRO A 31 -33.10 -49.63 -3.60
CA PRO A 31 -33.80 -48.41 -3.20
C PRO A 31 -35.22 -48.32 -3.75
N GLY A 32 -36.19 -48.20 -2.84
CA GLY A 32 -37.51 -47.65 -3.13
C GLY A 32 -37.49 -46.14 -2.90
N GLN A 33 -37.99 -45.38 -3.86
CA GLN A 33 -38.23 -43.94 -3.74
C GLN A 33 -39.09 -43.65 -2.50
N THR A 34 -38.47 -43.20 -1.41
CA THR A 34 -39.18 -42.57 -0.29
C THR A 34 -38.83 -41.09 -0.28
N THR A 35 -39.83 -40.30 -0.63
CA THR A 35 -39.92 -38.86 -0.38
C THR A 35 -39.36 -38.51 1.00
N ILE A 36 -38.33 -37.67 1.01
CA ILE A 36 -37.79 -37.04 2.21
C ILE A 36 -38.94 -36.29 2.89
N PRO A 37 -39.25 -36.53 4.18
CA PRO A 37 -40.19 -35.68 4.91
C PRO A 37 -39.61 -34.27 4.97
N THR A 38 -40.35 -33.28 4.46
CA THR A 38 -40.03 -31.87 4.68
C THR A 38 -40.10 -31.58 6.18
N LEU A 39 -38.94 -31.50 6.83
CA LEU A 39 -38.80 -30.91 8.15
C LEU A 39 -39.29 -29.46 8.10
N PRO A 40 -40.05 -28.97 9.09
CA PRO A 40 -40.31 -27.54 9.21
C PRO A 40 -38.97 -26.82 9.43
N PRO A 41 -38.77 -25.63 8.84
CA PRO A 41 -37.52 -24.91 8.99
C PRO A 41 -37.39 -24.47 10.45
N LEU A 42 -36.41 -25.01 11.17
CA LEU A 42 -35.82 -24.30 12.29
C LEU A 42 -35.28 -22.99 11.72
N VAL A 43 -35.80 -21.85 12.20
CA VAL A 43 -35.18 -20.54 11.95
C VAL A 43 -34.05 -20.44 12.97
N PRO A 44 -32.77 -20.61 12.59
CA PRO A 44 -31.69 -20.53 13.55
C PRO A 44 -31.61 -19.11 14.12
N GLU A 45 -31.33 -18.99 15.41
CA GLU A 45 -31.02 -17.70 16.00
C GLU A 45 -29.68 -17.20 15.42
N PRO A 46 -29.60 -15.94 14.98
CA PRO A 46 -28.36 -15.34 14.51
C PRO A 46 -27.30 -15.30 15.63
N PRO A 47 -26.04 -15.00 15.33
CA PRO A 47 -25.01 -14.89 16.35
C PRO A 47 -25.40 -13.89 17.45
N LEU A 48 -25.06 -14.22 18.69
CA LEU A 48 -25.35 -13.36 19.83
C LEU A 48 -24.46 -12.11 19.78
N SER A 49 -25.09 -10.93 19.68
CA SER A 49 -24.51 -9.61 19.37
C SER A 49 -24.13 -9.41 17.90
N ALA A 50 -24.87 -8.52 17.23
CA ALA A 50 -24.57 -8.05 15.88
C ALA A 50 -23.42 -7.03 15.96
N ASN A 51 -22.19 -7.54 16.07
CA ASN A 51 -20.93 -7.02 15.55
C ASN A 51 -19.77 -7.63 16.36
N PRO A 52 -18.99 -8.58 15.81
CA PRO A 52 -17.72 -8.91 16.41
C PRO A 52 -16.80 -7.68 16.35
N PRO A 53 -15.93 -7.46 17.35
CA PRO A 53 -14.92 -6.40 17.31
C PRO A 53 -14.09 -6.51 16.01
N SER A 54 -13.67 -5.37 15.46
CA SER A 54 -12.93 -5.28 14.19
C SER A 54 -11.77 -6.29 14.13
N MET A 55 -11.83 -7.24 13.21
CA MET A 55 -10.77 -8.22 12.95
C MET A 55 -10.41 -8.22 11.48
N SER A 56 -9.12 -8.19 11.17
CA SER A 56 -8.58 -8.39 9.83
C SER A 56 -8.34 -9.89 9.57
N PHE A 57 -8.87 -10.37 8.44
CA PHE A 57 -8.96 -11.79 8.07
C PHE A 57 -8.10 -12.10 6.83
N ILE A 58 -7.27 -13.17 6.88
CA ILE A 58 -6.42 -13.61 5.76
C ILE A 58 -6.32 -15.15 5.75
N HIS A 59 -6.32 -15.77 4.58
CA HIS A 59 -6.16 -17.22 4.36
C HIS A 59 -4.79 -17.56 3.71
N GLY A 60 -4.18 -18.70 4.06
CA GLY A 60 -3.07 -19.30 3.30
C GLY A 60 -1.74 -19.60 4.06
N CYS A 61 -1.33 -20.87 4.03
CA CYS A 61 -0.25 -21.49 4.81
C CYS A 61 1.21 -21.13 4.42
N TYR A 62 1.73 -19.91 4.58
CA TYR A 62 3.10 -19.62 4.12
C TYR A 62 3.89 -18.59 4.93
N VAL A 63 4.99 -19.04 5.57
CA VAL A 63 6.09 -18.14 5.97
C VAL A 63 7.12 -18.14 4.86
N HIS A 64 7.35 -16.99 4.21
CA HIS A 64 8.37 -16.81 3.16
C HIS A 64 8.23 -17.82 1.99
N GLY A 65 7.00 -18.23 1.66
CA GLY A 65 6.75 -19.21 0.59
C GLY A 65 7.11 -20.67 0.93
N ARG A 66 7.28 -21.05 2.21
CA ARG A 66 7.51 -22.46 2.63
C ARG A 66 6.58 -22.91 3.78
N ARG A 67 6.18 -24.19 3.74
CA ARG A 67 5.34 -24.90 4.73
C ARG A 67 6.16 -25.22 6.00
N ILE A 68 5.63 -24.94 7.21
CA ILE A 68 6.32 -25.29 8.47
C ILE A 68 6.11 -26.78 8.79
N GLY A 69 7.20 -27.48 9.08
CA GLY A 69 7.21 -28.93 9.29
C GLY A 69 7.86 -29.45 10.59
N ASP A 70 8.45 -28.59 11.45
CA ASP A 70 9.10 -29.04 12.71
C ASP A 70 9.05 -28.04 13.90
N ILE A 71 9.45 -28.52 15.08
CA ILE A 71 9.41 -27.81 16.38
C ILE A 71 10.49 -26.73 16.57
N ASN A 72 11.58 -26.73 15.78
CA ASN A 72 12.64 -25.74 15.85
C ASN A 72 12.28 -24.48 15.05
N GLN A 73 11.63 -24.66 13.89
CA GLN A 73 11.03 -23.56 13.11
C GLN A 73 9.98 -22.79 13.94
N LEU A 74 9.27 -23.52 14.79
CA LEU A 74 8.23 -23.02 15.71
C LEU A 74 8.76 -22.22 16.91
N ARG A 75 10.00 -22.49 17.34
CA ARG A 75 10.66 -21.72 18.42
C ARG A 75 11.22 -20.38 17.94
N GLN A 76 11.44 -20.26 16.64
CA GLN A 76 12.02 -19.08 15.99
C GLN A 76 10.94 -18.15 15.39
N SER A 77 9.69 -18.61 15.29
CA SER A 77 8.57 -17.83 14.74
C SER A 77 7.96 -16.86 15.75
N ARG A 78 7.70 -15.61 15.33
CA ARG A 78 7.01 -14.57 16.10
C ARG A 78 5.49 -14.78 16.08
N LEU A 79 4.95 -15.50 17.08
CA LEU A 79 3.53 -15.86 17.22
C LEU A 79 2.61 -14.69 17.58
N ASP A 80 3.17 -13.54 17.96
CA ASP A 80 2.54 -12.25 18.21
C ASP A 80 2.05 -11.53 16.93
N ARG A 81 2.29 -12.10 15.74
CA ARG A 81 2.00 -11.49 14.44
C ARG A 81 0.80 -12.09 13.69
N PHE A 82 0.01 -12.94 14.34
CA PHE A 82 -1.12 -13.67 13.74
C PHE A 82 -2.45 -13.19 14.34
N ASN A 83 -3.49 -13.05 13.52
CA ASN A 83 -4.83 -12.71 14.02
C ASN A 83 -5.65 -13.97 14.34
N ILE A 84 -5.48 -15.03 13.53
CA ILE A 84 -6.19 -16.31 13.65
C ILE A 84 -5.22 -17.48 13.37
N LEU A 85 -5.18 -18.49 14.25
CA LEU A 85 -4.43 -19.75 14.06
C LEU A 85 -5.37 -20.91 13.77
N TYR A 86 -5.14 -21.64 12.67
CA TYR A 86 -5.87 -22.85 12.29
C TYR A 86 -5.13 -24.12 12.72
N LEU A 87 -5.83 -25.02 13.38
CA LEU A 87 -5.35 -26.38 13.67
C LEU A 87 -6.19 -27.38 12.87
N ILE A 88 -5.57 -28.03 11.88
CA ILE A 88 -6.23 -29.02 11.02
C ILE A 88 -6.27 -30.38 11.72
N ALA A 89 -7.41 -31.05 11.66
CA ALA A 89 -7.56 -32.47 11.98
C ALA A 89 -7.99 -33.30 10.74
N GLY A 90 -7.23 -34.34 10.38
CA GLY A 90 -7.64 -35.41 9.44
C GLY A 90 -6.53 -36.47 9.20
N PRO A 91 -6.78 -37.72 8.75
CA PRO A 91 -8.07 -38.43 8.56
C PRO A 91 -8.14 -39.87 9.19
N ASP A 92 -9.25 -40.19 9.86
CA ASP A 92 -9.87 -41.54 9.91
C ASP A 92 -11.16 -41.52 10.76
N TRP A 93 -12.09 -40.62 10.42
CA TRP A 93 -13.38 -40.50 11.12
C TRP A 93 -14.45 -41.32 10.41
N LYS A 94 -15.10 -42.27 11.10
CA LYS A 94 -16.21 -43.05 10.54
C LYS A 94 -17.55 -42.53 11.08
N PRO A 95 -18.63 -42.55 10.28
CA PRO A 95 -19.97 -42.13 10.73
C PRO A 95 -20.53 -42.89 11.94
N THR A 96 -19.90 -44.01 12.33
CA THR A 96 -20.27 -44.87 13.46
C THR A 96 -19.60 -44.47 14.79
N ASP A 97 -18.69 -43.50 14.78
CA ASP A 97 -18.00 -43.02 16.00
C ASP A 97 -18.88 -42.12 16.90
N PHE A 98 -20.08 -41.73 16.44
CA PHE A 98 -20.99 -40.79 17.11
C PHE A 98 -22.08 -41.46 17.97
N ASP A 99 -22.01 -42.79 18.15
CA ASP A 99 -22.81 -43.55 19.11
C ASP A 99 -22.08 -43.75 20.47
N LEU A 100 -20.92 -43.08 20.67
CA LEU A 100 -20.08 -43.13 21.88
C LEU A 100 -20.43 -41.99 22.88
N SER A 101 -20.11 -42.17 24.16
CA SER A 101 -20.27 -41.10 25.15
C SER A 101 -19.34 -39.91 24.85
N SER A 102 -19.71 -38.68 25.26
CA SER A 102 -18.90 -37.46 25.01
C SER A 102 -17.46 -37.59 25.53
N SER A 103 -17.25 -38.33 26.62
CA SER A 103 -15.95 -38.68 27.18
C SER A 103 -15.09 -39.56 26.25
N GLU A 104 -15.69 -40.56 25.61
CA GLU A 104 -15.01 -41.51 24.72
C GLU A 104 -14.67 -40.89 23.36
N ALA A 105 -15.56 -40.05 22.82
CA ALA A 105 -15.31 -39.29 21.60
C ALA A 105 -14.14 -38.30 21.75
N ILE A 106 -14.07 -37.61 22.90
CA ILE A 106 -12.97 -36.69 23.24
C ILE A 106 -11.64 -37.45 23.42
N GLN A 107 -11.67 -38.69 23.89
CA GLN A 107 -10.46 -39.51 24.07
C GLN A 107 -9.91 -40.02 22.74
N LYS A 108 -10.79 -40.39 21.79
CA LYS A 108 -10.42 -40.79 20.42
C LYS A 108 -9.81 -39.66 19.58
N LEU A 109 -10.24 -38.40 19.77
CA LEU A 109 -9.68 -37.20 19.13
C LEU A 109 -8.18 -36.97 19.41
N VAL A 110 -7.62 -37.63 20.41
CA VAL A 110 -6.42 -37.15 21.10
C VAL A 110 -5.19 -38.07 20.96
N THR A 111 -5.34 -39.38 20.76
CA THR A 111 -4.32 -40.32 21.30
C THR A 111 -3.24 -40.90 20.38
N ASN A 112 -3.21 -40.78 19.04
CA ASN A 112 -2.22 -41.55 18.26
C ASN A 112 -1.36 -40.75 17.25
N HIS A 113 -0.29 -40.11 17.73
CA HIS A 113 1.01 -40.03 17.02
C HIS A 113 2.12 -39.62 17.99
N THR A 114 3.29 -40.28 17.94
CA THR A 114 4.55 -39.82 18.55
C THR A 114 5.50 -39.40 17.42
N TYR A 115 6.04 -38.18 17.48
CA TYR A 115 7.03 -37.70 16.50
C TYR A 115 8.41 -38.34 16.73
N PRO A 116 9.36 -38.29 15.78
CA PRO A 116 10.73 -38.79 15.94
C PRO A 116 11.47 -38.21 17.17
N THR A 117 10.94 -37.10 17.70
CA THR A 117 11.42 -36.37 18.89
C THR A 117 10.82 -36.87 20.21
N GLY A 118 9.91 -37.87 20.20
CA GLY A 118 9.32 -38.46 21.42
C GLY A 118 8.11 -37.72 22.02
N GLN A 119 7.64 -36.63 21.41
CA GLN A 119 6.44 -35.90 21.86
C GLN A 119 5.17 -36.31 21.08
N THR A 120 4.02 -36.31 21.76
CA THR A 120 2.71 -36.66 21.16
C THR A 120 2.06 -35.47 20.44
N GLY A 121 1.35 -35.72 19.33
CA GLY A 121 0.76 -34.67 18.47
C GLY A 121 -0.18 -33.68 19.16
N LEU A 122 -0.95 -34.14 20.15
CA LEU A 122 -1.79 -33.25 20.97
C LEU A 122 -0.95 -32.32 21.84
N ALA A 123 0.17 -32.77 22.41
CA ALA A 123 1.00 -31.94 23.27
C ALA A 123 1.58 -30.74 22.51
N MET A 124 1.93 -30.93 21.24
CA MET A 124 2.39 -29.87 20.35
C MET A 124 1.27 -28.89 19.98
N ALA A 125 0.08 -29.41 19.61
CA ALA A 125 -1.09 -28.57 19.29
C ALA A 125 -1.57 -27.76 20.51
N LEU A 126 -1.54 -28.35 21.71
CA LEU A 126 -1.89 -27.65 22.96
C LEU A 126 -0.83 -26.66 23.41
N GLU A 127 0.46 -26.92 23.16
CA GLU A 127 1.53 -25.95 23.42
C GLU A 127 1.41 -24.73 22.49
N LEU A 128 1.09 -24.97 21.22
CA LEU A 128 0.78 -23.93 20.23
C LEU A 128 -0.43 -23.09 20.63
N LEU A 129 -1.52 -23.76 21.00
CA LEU A 129 -2.73 -23.11 21.48
C LEU A 129 -2.45 -22.21 22.68
N ARG A 130 -1.69 -22.71 23.67
CA ARG A 130 -1.29 -21.93 24.85
C ARG A 130 -0.38 -20.75 24.51
N ARG A 131 0.53 -20.91 23.54
CA ARG A 131 1.40 -19.81 23.07
C ARG A 131 0.64 -18.75 22.29
N ALA A 132 -0.27 -19.16 21.42
CA ALA A 132 -1.16 -18.26 20.67
C ALA A 132 -2.06 -17.47 21.62
N GLN A 133 -2.70 -18.15 22.59
CA GLN A 133 -3.52 -17.51 23.63
C GLN A 133 -2.74 -16.51 24.49
N LYS A 134 -1.48 -16.83 24.85
CA LYS A 134 -0.60 -15.88 25.58
C LYS A 134 -0.19 -14.65 24.75
N SER A 135 -0.23 -14.76 23.42
CA SER A 135 0.17 -13.70 22.50
C SER A 135 -1.02 -12.87 21.98
N GLY A 136 -2.22 -13.10 22.51
CA GLY A 136 -3.44 -12.38 22.12
C GLY A 136 -4.09 -12.86 20.81
N VAL A 137 -3.58 -13.95 20.22
CA VAL A 137 -4.05 -14.49 18.93
C VAL A 137 -5.31 -15.33 19.13
N LYS A 138 -6.33 -15.13 18.27
CA LYS A 138 -7.53 -15.97 18.26
C LYS A 138 -7.26 -17.30 17.59
N THR A 139 -7.94 -18.35 18.03
CA THR A 139 -7.67 -19.72 17.57
C THR A 139 -8.93 -20.42 17.07
N LEU A 140 -8.90 -20.92 15.84
CA LEU A 140 -9.98 -21.71 15.24
C LEU A 140 -9.54 -23.16 15.05
N LEU A 141 -10.42 -24.09 15.43
CA LEU A 141 -10.28 -25.50 15.06
C LEU A 141 -10.78 -25.66 13.61
N SER A 142 -9.97 -26.21 12.70
CA SER A 142 -10.40 -26.50 11.33
C SER A 142 -10.58 -28.01 11.15
N ILE A 143 -11.73 -28.42 10.60
CA ILE A 143 -12.03 -29.83 10.33
C ILE A 143 -12.06 -30.04 8.82
N GLN A 144 -11.14 -30.88 8.33
CA GLN A 144 -10.92 -31.22 6.92
C GLN A 144 -11.11 -32.72 6.67
N ASP A 145 -11.35 -33.12 5.41
CA ASP A 145 -11.27 -34.50 4.90
C ASP A 145 -12.09 -35.56 5.68
N GLY A 146 -13.37 -35.26 6.00
CA GLY A 146 -14.31 -36.19 6.64
C GLY A 146 -15.46 -36.64 5.74
N GLU A 147 -16.11 -37.76 6.06
CA GLU A 147 -17.40 -38.18 5.47
C GLU A 147 -18.56 -37.27 5.94
N PHE A 148 -18.49 -35.97 5.63
CA PHE A 148 -19.47 -34.96 6.02
C PHE A 148 -20.86 -35.23 5.44
N LEU A 149 -20.95 -35.82 4.24
CA LEU A 149 -22.23 -36.10 3.61
C LEU A 149 -23.08 -37.11 4.41
N PRO A 150 -22.58 -38.33 4.78
CA PRO A 150 -23.29 -39.25 5.69
C PRO A 150 -23.61 -38.68 7.08
N LEU A 151 -22.77 -37.77 7.60
CA LEU A 151 -23.02 -37.06 8.84
C LEU A 151 -24.21 -36.10 8.68
N ALA A 152 -24.17 -35.27 7.64
CA ALA A 152 -25.13 -34.21 7.40
C ALA A 152 -26.52 -34.73 7.03
N GLN A 153 -26.60 -35.88 6.37
CA GLN A 153 -27.85 -36.55 6.01
C GLN A 153 -28.70 -36.97 7.22
N ASN A 154 -28.10 -37.19 8.40
CA ASN A 154 -28.81 -37.64 9.59
C ASN A 154 -28.90 -36.52 10.66
N PRO A 155 -30.10 -35.97 10.94
CA PRO A 155 -30.27 -34.89 11.91
C PRO A 155 -29.76 -35.21 13.32
N HIS A 156 -29.89 -36.46 13.78
CA HIS A 156 -29.39 -36.87 15.09
C HIS A 156 -27.86 -36.83 15.14
N ARG A 157 -27.19 -37.26 14.05
CA ARG A 157 -25.72 -37.24 13.96
C ARG A 157 -25.18 -35.82 13.87
N ARG A 158 -25.80 -34.92 13.09
CA ARG A 158 -25.42 -33.50 13.05
C ARG A 158 -25.51 -32.83 14.42
N ALA A 159 -26.62 -33.05 15.14
CA ALA A 159 -26.81 -32.50 16.48
C ALA A 159 -25.80 -33.07 17.49
N CYS A 160 -25.48 -34.36 17.40
CA CYS A 160 -24.44 -34.99 18.23
C CYS A 160 -23.06 -34.39 17.94
N PHE A 161 -22.70 -34.26 16.65
CA PHE A 161 -21.45 -33.67 16.20
C PHE A 161 -21.27 -32.22 16.70
N ALA A 162 -22.28 -31.38 16.51
CA ALA A 162 -22.28 -30.00 16.99
C ALA A 162 -21.99 -29.90 18.50
N LYS A 163 -22.61 -30.78 19.32
CA LYS A 163 -22.37 -30.83 20.77
C LYS A 163 -20.97 -31.31 21.13
N VAL A 164 -20.45 -32.34 20.46
CA VAL A 164 -19.11 -32.89 20.72
C VAL A 164 -18.04 -31.84 20.42
N ILE A 165 -18.15 -31.16 19.28
CA ILE A 165 -17.24 -30.08 18.90
C ILE A 165 -17.28 -28.95 19.91
N THR A 166 -18.47 -28.48 20.26
CA THR A 166 -18.63 -27.36 21.20
C THR A 166 -18.05 -27.69 22.58
N ALA A 167 -18.23 -28.92 23.05
CA ALA A 167 -17.59 -29.41 24.27
C ALA A 167 -16.06 -29.47 24.15
N PHE A 168 -15.53 -29.83 22.98
CA PHE A 168 -14.09 -29.82 22.69
C PHE A 168 -13.51 -28.40 22.70
N LEU A 169 -14.16 -27.45 22.02
CA LEU A 169 -13.76 -26.04 22.00
C LEU A 169 -13.68 -25.47 23.42
N ASN A 170 -14.70 -25.71 24.25
CA ASN A 170 -14.72 -25.26 25.64
C ASN A 170 -13.61 -25.93 26.49
N LYS A 171 -13.42 -27.24 26.34
CA LYS A 171 -12.41 -27.99 27.12
C LYS A 171 -10.99 -27.51 26.86
N TYR A 172 -10.66 -27.16 25.61
CA TYR A 172 -9.31 -26.78 25.23
C TYR A 172 -9.11 -25.28 25.01
N GLY A 173 -10.19 -24.49 25.02
CA GLY A 173 -10.15 -23.03 25.05
C GLY A 173 -10.04 -22.35 23.68
N PHE A 174 -10.46 -23.01 22.60
CA PHE A 174 -10.52 -22.43 21.26
C PHE A 174 -11.51 -21.25 21.19
N ASP A 175 -11.30 -20.33 20.26
CA ASP A 175 -12.17 -19.17 20.03
C ASP A 175 -13.23 -19.42 18.95
N GLY A 176 -13.17 -20.54 18.23
CA GLY A 176 -14.19 -20.91 17.24
C GLY A 176 -13.80 -22.12 16.40
N ILE A 177 -14.58 -22.35 15.34
CA ILE A 177 -14.43 -23.48 14.42
C ILE A 177 -14.58 -23.05 12.95
N GLU A 178 -13.84 -23.72 12.07
CA GLU A 178 -14.02 -23.73 10.64
C GLU A 178 -14.42 -25.14 10.16
N ILE A 179 -15.42 -25.22 9.30
CA ILE A 179 -15.79 -26.45 8.60
C ILE A 179 -15.34 -26.34 7.15
N ASP A 180 -14.39 -27.20 6.78
CA ASP A 180 -13.78 -27.25 5.46
C ASP A 180 -14.28 -28.51 4.72
N TRP A 181 -15.50 -28.40 4.19
CA TRP A 181 -16.18 -29.49 3.50
C TRP A 181 -16.07 -29.27 1.98
N GLU A 182 -15.05 -29.86 1.36
CA GLU A 182 -14.77 -29.68 -0.08
C GLU A 182 -15.22 -30.87 -0.96
N SER A 183 -15.40 -32.07 -0.41
CA SER A 183 -15.75 -33.29 -1.18
C SER A 183 -17.22 -33.71 -1.01
N ASP A 184 -17.86 -34.25 -2.06
CA ASP A 184 -19.26 -34.76 -2.01
C ASP A 184 -20.27 -33.76 -1.41
N PHE A 185 -20.06 -32.49 -1.73
CA PHE A 185 -20.75 -31.34 -1.13
C PHE A 185 -22.24 -31.28 -1.50
N ASP A 186 -23.12 -31.33 -0.50
CA ASP A 186 -24.56 -31.09 -0.63
C ASP A 186 -24.96 -29.82 0.12
N ILE A 187 -25.41 -28.83 -0.64
CA ILE A 187 -25.63 -27.45 -0.19
C ILE A 187 -26.69 -27.33 0.92
N PRO A 188 -27.92 -27.89 0.76
CA PRO A 188 -28.92 -27.88 1.84
C PRO A 188 -28.42 -28.55 3.12
N LEU A 189 -27.72 -29.68 3.00
CA LEU A 189 -27.19 -30.42 4.13
C LEU A 189 -26.04 -29.67 4.82
N HIS A 190 -25.21 -28.95 4.06
CA HIS A 190 -24.16 -28.06 4.58
C HIS A 190 -24.74 -26.91 5.40
N ALA A 191 -25.76 -26.23 4.87
CA ALA A 191 -26.46 -25.16 5.59
C ALA A 191 -27.13 -25.69 6.88
N ALA A 192 -27.72 -26.89 6.85
CA ALA A 192 -28.30 -27.53 8.03
C ALA A 192 -27.23 -27.87 9.09
N LEU A 193 -26.06 -28.34 8.67
CA LEU A 193 -24.93 -28.59 9.57
C LEU A 193 -24.41 -27.31 10.22
N MET A 194 -24.23 -26.22 9.44
CA MET A 194 -23.79 -24.93 9.98
C MET A 194 -24.80 -24.35 10.99
N ALA A 195 -26.10 -24.50 10.72
CA ALA A 195 -27.16 -24.07 11.62
C ALA A 195 -27.13 -24.83 12.96
N ASP A 196 -26.99 -26.17 12.91
CA ASP A 196 -26.90 -27.00 14.12
C ASP A 196 -25.65 -26.64 14.97
N ILE A 197 -24.51 -26.37 14.31
CA ILE A 197 -23.29 -25.90 14.99
C ILE A 197 -23.50 -24.52 15.62
N ARG A 198 -24.03 -23.55 14.87
CA ARG A 198 -24.28 -22.18 15.36
C ARG A 198 -25.21 -22.17 16.58
N GLN A 199 -26.25 -23.01 16.58
CA GLN A 199 -27.13 -23.15 17.75
C GLN A 199 -26.36 -23.58 19.00
N THR A 200 -25.54 -24.62 18.90
CA THR A 200 -24.74 -25.09 20.05
C THR A 200 -23.67 -24.10 20.49
N LEU A 201 -23.06 -23.35 19.56
CA LEU A 201 -22.12 -22.28 19.89
C LEU A 201 -22.80 -21.11 20.62
N ASN A 202 -24.02 -20.74 20.24
CA ASN A 202 -24.81 -19.72 20.94
C ASN A 202 -25.15 -20.17 22.37
N GLU A 203 -25.53 -21.44 22.57
CA GLU A 203 -25.75 -22.01 23.90
C GLU A 203 -24.48 -21.98 24.76
N LEU A 204 -23.33 -22.38 24.18
CA LEU A 204 -22.05 -22.29 24.86
C LEU A 204 -21.67 -20.85 25.19
N SER A 205 -21.91 -19.91 24.27
CA SER A 205 -21.62 -18.49 24.46
C SER A 205 -22.38 -17.91 25.65
N ARG A 206 -23.66 -18.26 25.80
CA ARG A 206 -24.46 -17.86 26.98
C ARG A 206 -23.91 -18.42 28.28
N SER A 207 -23.47 -19.68 28.28
CA SER A 207 -22.97 -20.36 29.48
C SER A 207 -21.57 -19.93 29.92
N THR A 208 -20.74 -19.46 28.99
CA THR A 208 -19.34 -19.10 29.23
C THR A 208 -19.08 -17.59 29.17
N SER A 209 -20.07 -16.79 28.75
CA SER A 209 -19.93 -15.36 28.46
C SER A 209 -18.79 -15.05 27.48
N ARG A 210 -18.49 -15.98 26.55
CA ARG A 210 -17.50 -15.83 25.47
C ARG A 210 -18.18 -15.97 24.12
N TYR A 211 -17.76 -15.18 23.13
CA TYR A 211 -18.20 -15.36 21.75
C TYR A 211 -17.38 -16.44 21.05
N TYR A 212 -18.03 -17.33 20.27
CA TYR A 212 -17.36 -18.36 19.49
C TYR A 212 -17.61 -18.19 17.99
N TYR A 213 -16.54 -18.08 17.21
CA TYR A 213 -16.60 -17.89 15.76
C TYR A 213 -16.96 -19.18 15.00
N LEU A 214 -17.66 -19.05 13.87
CA LEU A 214 -17.93 -20.09 12.88
C LEU A 214 -17.61 -19.58 11.48
N ALA A 215 -16.70 -20.27 10.81
CA ALA A 215 -16.37 -20.05 9.40
C ALA A 215 -16.64 -21.33 8.59
N THR A 216 -16.73 -21.18 7.26
CA THR A 216 -16.82 -22.29 6.32
C THR A 216 -16.04 -21.98 5.05
N ALA A 217 -15.39 -22.97 4.46
CA ALA A 217 -14.85 -22.89 3.11
C ALA A 217 -15.94 -23.20 2.07
N LEU A 218 -15.86 -22.60 0.88
CA LEU A 218 -16.76 -22.85 -0.26
C LEU A 218 -15.94 -23.20 -1.51
N MET A 219 -16.36 -24.24 -2.23
CA MET A 219 -15.66 -24.69 -3.44
C MET A 219 -15.75 -23.69 -4.61
N ALA A 220 -14.63 -23.46 -5.28
CA ALA A 220 -14.57 -22.66 -6.50
C ALA A 220 -15.30 -23.34 -7.69
N GLY A 221 -15.89 -22.54 -8.58
CA GLY A 221 -16.53 -23.02 -9.83
C GLY A 221 -17.95 -23.60 -9.69
N LYS A 222 -18.54 -23.60 -8.49
CA LYS A 222 -19.94 -23.98 -8.26
C LYS A 222 -20.85 -22.73 -8.26
N LYS A 223 -22.06 -22.86 -8.81
CA LYS A 223 -23.08 -21.79 -8.77
C LYS A 223 -23.82 -21.82 -7.44
N TYR A 224 -23.75 -20.74 -6.68
CA TYR A 224 -24.49 -20.53 -5.44
C TYR A 224 -25.74 -19.67 -5.71
N SER A 225 -26.88 -19.99 -5.08
CA SER A 225 -28.10 -19.18 -5.20
C SER A 225 -28.14 -18.07 -4.13
N ALA A 226 -28.79 -16.95 -4.43
CA ALA A 226 -28.93 -15.83 -3.48
C ALA A 226 -29.62 -16.24 -2.16
N ASP A 227 -30.67 -17.08 -2.26
CA ASP A 227 -31.35 -17.68 -1.10
C ASP A 227 -30.41 -18.50 -0.21
N MET A 228 -29.46 -19.21 -0.83
CA MET A 228 -28.46 -20.00 -0.12
C MET A 228 -27.42 -19.13 0.58
N ALA A 229 -26.83 -18.15 -0.11
CA ALA A 229 -25.87 -17.22 0.49
C ALA A 229 -26.51 -16.49 1.68
N GLY A 230 -27.79 -16.11 1.56
CA GLY A 230 -28.57 -15.52 2.64
C GLY A 230 -28.90 -16.45 3.80
N ARG A 231 -28.92 -17.79 3.62
CA ARG A 231 -29.03 -18.75 4.72
C ARG A 231 -27.70 -18.93 5.46
N LEU A 232 -26.60 -19.06 4.71
CA LEU A 232 -25.27 -19.23 5.30
C LEU A 232 -24.82 -17.97 6.04
N SER A 233 -25.03 -16.78 5.47
CA SER A 233 -24.66 -15.49 6.09
C SER A 233 -25.31 -15.23 7.45
N ARG A 234 -26.45 -15.87 7.72
CA ARG A 234 -27.14 -15.77 9.03
C ARG A 234 -26.54 -16.68 10.09
N THR A 235 -25.73 -17.66 9.67
CA THR A 235 -25.20 -18.72 10.53
C THR A 235 -23.70 -18.64 10.73
N VAL A 236 -22.95 -18.19 9.72
CA VAL A 236 -21.49 -18.07 9.76
C VAL A 236 -21.06 -16.61 9.92
N ASP A 237 -19.93 -16.40 10.58
CA ASP A 237 -19.34 -15.08 10.79
C ASP A 237 -18.67 -14.56 9.50
N TRP A 238 -18.10 -15.47 8.70
CA TRP A 238 -17.51 -15.17 7.40
C TRP A 238 -17.82 -16.28 6.40
N ILE A 239 -18.33 -15.88 5.23
CA ILE A 239 -18.65 -16.80 4.12
C ILE A 239 -17.43 -17.01 3.21
N ASN A 240 -16.52 -16.04 3.17
CA ASN A 240 -15.59 -15.87 2.06
C ASN A 240 -14.18 -15.46 2.47
N ILE A 241 -13.29 -16.42 2.26
CA ILE A 241 -11.88 -16.31 1.92
C ILE A 241 -11.65 -15.69 0.48
N MET A 242 -12.67 -15.06 -0.14
CA MET A 242 -12.77 -14.96 -1.61
C MET A 242 -12.19 -13.70 -2.28
N THR A 243 -10.94 -13.35 -2.02
CA THR A 243 -10.18 -12.47 -2.97
C THR A 243 -8.88 -13.08 -3.44
N TYR A 244 -8.24 -13.92 -2.62
CA TYR A 244 -6.95 -14.52 -2.96
C TYR A 244 -7.07 -15.93 -3.54
N ASP A 245 -8.09 -16.71 -3.15
CA ASP A 245 -8.25 -18.11 -3.61
C ASP A 245 -9.16 -18.29 -4.83
N ILE A 246 -10.06 -17.35 -5.13
CA ILE A 246 -10.92 -17.44 -6.33
C ILE A 246 -10.38 -16.55 -7.44
N GLY A 247 -9.51 -17.13 -8.25
CA GLY A 247 -8.99 -16.52 -9.49
C GLY A 247 -7.60 -16.99 -9.90
N GLY A 248 -6.97 -17.91 -9.16
CA GLY A 248 -5.58 -18.28 -9.41
C GLY A 248 -4.61 -17.12 -9.15
N GLY A 249 -4.92 -16.27 -8.14
CA GLY A 249 -4.08 -15.17 -7.65
C GLY A 249 -3.16 -14.57 -8.69
N THR A 250 -3.70 -13.80 -9.66
CA THR A 250 -2.99 -13.13 -10.76
C THR A 250 -1.93 -13.95 -11.53
N GLY A 251 -1.80 -15.25 -11.34
CA GLY A 251 -0.56 -15.94 -11.68
C GLY A 251 0.65 -15.26 -11.00
N THR A 252 0.72 -15.28 -9.68
CA THR A 252 1.95 -15.04 -8.87
C THR A 252 2.69 -13.69 -8.95
N LEU A 253 2.32 -12.70 -9.77
CA LEU A 253 3.16 -11.48 -9.91
C LEU A 253 2.47 -10.11 -9.93
N LYS A 254 1.15 -10.01 -10.16
CA LYS A 254 0.50 -8.70 -10.33
C LYS A 254 -0.28 -8.24 -9.11
N LYS A 255 -0.28 -6.93 -8.86
CA LYS A 255 -1.03 -6.31 -7.76
C LYS A 255 -2.51 -6.18 -8.13
N VAL A 256 -3.38 -6.68 -7.27
CA VAL A 256 -4.82 -6.44 -7.39
C VAL A 256 -5.10 -4.95 -7.12
N LYS A 257 -5.90 -4.33 -8.00
CA LYS A 257 -6.26 -2.91 -7.96
C LYS A 257 -7.65 -2.69 -7.37
N ALA A 258 -8.64 -3.48 -7.78
CA ALA A 258 -10.03 -3.32 -7.37
C ALA A 258 -10.84 -4.62 -7.53
N VAL A 259 -12.02 -4.66 -6.92
CA VAL A 259 -13.05 -5.67 -7.19
C VAL A 259 -14.38 -4.97 -7.45
N GLN A 260 -15.05 -5.33 -8.55
CA GLN A 260 -16.44 -4.92 -8.77
C GLN A 260 -17.35 -5.93 -8.09
N THR A 261 -18.35 -5.47 -7.35
CA THR A 261 -19.37 -6.34 -6.75
C THR A 261 -20.78 -5.84 -7.06
N GLY A 262 -21.69 -6.78 -7.32
CA GLY A 262 -23.10 -6.48 -7.56
C GLY A 262 -23.57 -6.65 -9.01
N GLY A 263 -22.78 -7.32 -9.84
CA GLY A 263 -23.01 -7.40 -11.28
C GLY A 263 -22.68 -6.07 -12.00
N PRO A 264 -23.11 -5.90 -13.26
CA PRO A 264 -22.70 -4.76 -14.09
C PRO A 264 -23.09 -3.37 -13.58
N SER A 265 -24.12 -3.24 -12.73
CA SER A 265 -24.49 -2.00 -12.04
C SER A 265 -23.84 -1.86 -10.65
N GLY A 266 -22.86 -2.72 -10.35
CA GLY A 266 -22.07 -2.71 -9.13
C GLY A 266 -20.94 -1.70 -9.15
N GLY A 267 -20.55 -1.21 -7.97
CA GLY A 267 -19.41 -0.33 -7.79
C GLY A 267 -18.08 -1.09 -7.75
N CYS A 268 -16.99 -0.38 -8.03
CA CYS A 268 -15.62 -0.87 -7.95
C CYS A 268 -15.01 -0.51 -6.58
N VAL A 269 -14.75 -1.51 -5.76
CA VAL A 269 -14.12 -1.38 -4.44
C VAL A 269 -12.60 -1.53 -4.61
N PRO A 270 -11.77 -0.54 -4.23
CA PRO A 270 -10.32 -0.62 -4.37
C PRO A 270 -9.70 -1.62 -3.39
N ALA A 271 -8.50 -2.12 -3.73
CA ALA A 271 -7.79 -3.15 -2.93
C ALA A 271 -7.58 -2.77 -1.46
N HIS A 272 -7.41 -1.48 -1.16
CA HIS A 272 -7.23 -0.99 0.21
C HIS A 272 -8.52 -1.05 1.06
N LEU A 273 -9.67 -1.41 0.47
CA LEU A 273 -10.97 -1.58 1.15
C LEU A 273 -11.44 -3.04 1.20
N PHE A 274 -10.59 -4.02 0.81
CA PHE A 274 -10.98 -5.44 0.77
C PHE A 274 -11.30 -6.05 2.14
N ASP A 275 -10.83 -5.46 3.23
CA ASP A 275 -11.13 -5.91 4.60
C ASP A 275 -12.57 -5.55 5.07
N SER A 276 -13.38 -4.95 4.19
CA SER A 276 -14.75 -4.57 4.50
C SER A 276 -15.69 -5.78 4.49
N LEU A 277 -16.69 -5.77 5.38
CA LEU A 277 -17.71 -6.83 5.42
C LEU A 277 -18.50 -6.92 4.11
N VAL A 278 -18.79 -8.15 3.68
CA VAL A 278 -19.61 -8.44 2.50
C VAL A 278 -21.06 -8.59 2.93
N ASP A 279 -21.67 -7.48 3.32
CA ASP A 279 -23.10 -7.35 3.66
C ASP A 279 -23.75 -6.20 2.87
N TYR A 280 -25.06 -6.03 2.99
CA TYR A 280 -25.81 -5.05 2.20
C TYR A 280 -25.41 -3.61 2.56
N GLU A 281 -25.34 -3.31 3.85
CA GLU A 281 -25.07 -1.98 4.38
C GLU A 281 -23.63 -1.54 4.07
N THR A 282 -22.66 -2.40 4.33
CA THR A 282 -21.24 -2.15 4.14
C THR A 282 -20.92 -1.96 2.66
N LEU A 283 -21.40 -2.84 1.77
CA LEU A 283 -21.16 -2.67 0.33
C LEU A 283 -21.82 -1.39 -0.21
N ALA A 284 -23.03 -1.07 0.25
CA ALA A 284 -23.70 0.18 -0.12
C ALA A 284 -22.90 1.42 0.30
N SER A 285 -22.30 1.39 1.49
CA SER A 285 -21.45 2.49 1.99
C SER A 285 -20.19 2.72 1.14
N LEU A 286 -19.66 1.65 0.52
CA LEU A 286 -18.52 1.69 -0.38
C LEU A 286 -18.88 2.12 -1.82
N GLY A 287 -20.16 2.37 -2.09
CA GLY A 287 -20.68 2.68 -3.43
C GLY A 287 -20.88 1.45 -4.32
N ALA A 288 -20.81 0.24 -3.76
CA ALA A 288 -21.09 -1.01 -4.44
C ALA A 288 -22.42 -1.62 -3.94
N ILE A 289 -22.81 -2.79 -4.45
CA ILE A 289 -24.02 -3.49 -4.01
C ILE A 289 -23.77 -4.99 -3.97
N MET A 290 -24.57 -5.73 -3.20
CA MET A 290 -24.55 -7.20 -3.22
C MET A 290 -25.02 -7.75 -4.58
N GLY A 291 -26.07 -7.16 -5.16
CA GLY A 291 -26.62 -7.52 -6.47
C GLY A 291 -26.93 -9.02 -6.60
N SER A 292 -26.43 -9.65 -7.66
CA SER A 292 -26.52 -11.12 -7.89
C SER A 292 -25.49 -11.95 -7.12
N GLY A 293 -24.61 -11.31 -6.34
CA GLY A 293 -23.49 -11.95 -5.64
C GLY A 293 -22.26 -12.22 -6.51
N GLY A 294 -22.21 -11.69 -7.74
CA GLY A 294 -21.05 -11.80 -8.62
C GLY A 294 -19.97 -10.74 -8.36
N MET A 295 -18.70 -11.14 -8.43
CA MET A 295 -17.53 -10.25 -8.27
C MET A 295 -16.58 -10.35 -9.48
N VAL A 296 -16.01 -9.22 -9.91
CA VAL A 296 -14.99 -9.14 -10.96
C VAL A 296 -13.73 -8.51 -10.38
N VAL A 297 -12.62 -9.26 -10.34
CA VAL A 297 -11.33 -8.78 -9.82
C VAL A 297 -10.53 -8.11 -10.93
N MET A 298 -9.97 -6.94 -10.62
CA MET A 298 -9.15 -6.11 -11.51
C MET A 298 -7.75 -5.94 -10.93
N ASP A 299 -6.72 -6.07 -11.75
CA ASP A 299 -5.32 -5.86 -11.38
C ASP A 299 -4.77 -4.52 -11.91
N GLU A 300 -3.46 -4.31 -11.75
CA GLU A 300 -2.77 -3.10 -12.19
C GLU A 300 -2.81 -2.85 -13.71
N ASP A 301 -3.20 -3.84 -14.52
CA ASP A 301 -3.35 -3.73 -15.98
C ASP A 301 -4.78 -3.38 -16.43
N ASN A 302 -5.74 -3.28 -15.50
CA ASN A 302 -7.07 -2.77 -15.82
C ASN A 302 -7.12 -1.23 -15.72
N CYS A 303 -7.66 -0.58 -16.74
CA CYS A 303 -7.97 0.86 -16.71
C CYS A 303 -9.35 1.08 -16.08
N MET A 304 -9.42 1.82 -14.98
CA MET A 304 -10.68 2.02 -14.26
C MET A 304 -11.67 2.90 -15.05
N VAL A 305 -11.18 3.77 -15.92
CA VAL A 305 -12.01 4.53 -16.86
C VAL A 305 -12.66 3.61 -17.90
N ASP A 306 -11.90 2.66 -18.45
CA ASP A 306 -12.41 1.68 -19.42
C ASP A 306 -13.35 0.67 -18.76
N VAL A 307 -13.07 0.27 -17.52
CA VAL A 307 -13.97 -0.54 -16.69
C VAL A 307 -15.31 0.16 -16.50
N ALA A 308 -15.31 1.44 -16.14
CA ALA A 308 -16.54 2.21 -16.02
C ALA A 308 -17.27 2.32 -17.37
N ARG A 309 -16.55 2.58 -18.47
CA ARG A 309 -17.10 2.61 -19.83
C ARG A 309 -17.78 1.28 -20.18
N TYR A 310 -17.11 0.15 -19.94
CA TYR A 310 -17.61 -1.19 -20.23
C TYR A 310 -18.92 -1.48 -19.49
N PHE A 311 -18.99 -1.17 -18.19
CA PHE A 311 -20.19 -1.41 -17.41
C PHE A 311 -21.34 -0.43 -17.72
N ILE A 312 -21.03 0.81 -18.07
CA ILE A 312 -22.04 1.76 -18.55
C ILE A 312 -22.57 1.35 -19.93
N GLU A 313 -21.72 0.83 -20.82
CA GLU A 313 -22.15 0.29 -22.11
C GLU A 313 -23.12 -0.88 -21.93
N PHE A 314 -22.81 -1.80 -21.01
CA PHE A 314 -23.71 -2.90 -20.66
C PHE A 314 -25.05 -2.40 -20.11
N THR A 315 -25.03 -1.54 -19.07
CA THR A 315 -26.27 -1.07 -18.43
C THR A 315 -27.11 -0.17 -19.33
N HIS A 316 -26.47 0.56 -20.26
CA HIS A 316 -27.15 1.28 -21.33
C HIS A 316 -27.94 0.32 -22.24
N GLY A 317 -27.32 -0.81 -22.64
CA GLY A 317 -27.97 -1.86 -23.43
C GLY A 317 -29.14 -2.55 -22.72
N GLU A 318 -29.06 -2.69 -21.39
CA GLU A 318 -30.10 -3.32 -20.56
C GLU A 318 -31.20 -2.34 -20.10
N SER A 319 -31.10 -1.05 -20.45
CA SER A 319 -32.09 -0.05 -20.04
C SER A 319 -33.45 -0.31 -20.71
N CYS A 320 -34.52 -0.44 -19.90
CA CYS A 320 -35.88 -0.57 -20.44
C CYS A 320 -36.44 0.74 -21.05
N GLY A 321 -35.70 1.86 -20.93
CA GLY A 321 -36.03 3.13 -21.58
C GLY A 321 -37.19 3.93 -20.98
N LYS A 322 -37.75 3.55 -19.83
CA LYS A 322 -38.96 4.18 -19.25
C LYS A 322 -38.72 5.53 -18.58
N CYS A 323 -37.66 5.66 -17.77
CA CYS A 323 -37.36 6.91 -17.07
C CYS A 323 -36.25 7.70 -17.78
N VAL A 324 -36.44 9.02 -17.89
CA VAL A 324 -35.51 9.92 -18.58
C VAL A 324 -34.12 9.93 -17.91
N PRO A 325 -33.99 10.00 -16.56
CA PRO A 325 -32.67 10.01 -15.92
C PRO A 325 -31.82 8.81 -16.33
N CYS A 326 -32.32 7.58 -16.22
CA CYS A 326 -31.57 6.38 -16.63
C CYS A 326 -31.36 6.31 -18.15
N ARG A 327 -32.42 6.47 -18.97
CA ARG A 327 -32.32 6.28 -20.44
C ARG A 327 -31.36 7.27 -21.09
N VAL A 328 -31.54 8.56 -20.80
CA VAL A 328 -30.74 9.63 -21.42
C VAL A 328 -29.41 9.81 -20.69
N GLY A 329 -29.41 9.64 -19.36
CA GLY A 329 -28.19 9.73 -18.56
C GLY A 329 -27.16 8.68 -18.94
N LEU A 330 -27.56 7.42 -19.16
CA LEU A 330 -26.63 6.35 -19.56
C LEU A 330 -26.05 6.58 -20.96
N ASP A 331 -26.86 7.02 -21.93
CA ASP A 331 -26.39 7.37 -23.28
C ASP A 331 -25.36 8.52 -23.24
N HIS A 332 -25.65 9.57 -22.47
CA HIS A 332 -24.71 10.70 -22.32
C HIS A 332 -23.43 10.31 -21.56
N ALA A 333 -23.56 9.56 -20.47
CA ALA A 333 -22.42 9.06 -19.71
C ALA A 333 -21.51 8.17 -20.56
N LEU A 334 -22.10 7.27 -21.37
CA LEU A 334 -21.35 6.42 -22.29
C LEU A 334 -20.58 7.24 -23.32
N ARG A 335 -21.21 8.26 -23.93
CA ARG A 335 -20.53 9.14 -24.89
C ARG A 335 -19.37 9.89 -24.27
N ILE A 336 -19.54 10.40 -23.05
CA ILE A 336 -18.44 11.07 -22.34
C ILE A 336 -17.30 10.08 -22.05
N LEU A 337 -17.60 8.88 -21.54
CA LEU A 337 -16.57 7.85 -21.30
C LEU A 337 -15.86 7.42 -22.60
N GLN A 338 -16.57 7.35 -23.72
CA GLN A 338 -15.99 7.11 -25.04
C GLN A 338 -15.08 8.27 -25.50
N LYS A 339 -15.45 9.52 -25.23
CA LYS A 339 -14.57 10.68 -25.47
C LYS A 339 -13.32 10.61 -24.60
N ILE A 340 -13.45 10.24 -23.32
CA ILE A 340 -12.31 10.16 -22.39
C ILE A 340 -11.34 9.05 -22.84
N THR A 341 -11.85 7.84 -23.08
CA THR A 341 -11.04 6.70 -23.58
C THR A 341 -10.53 6.92 -25.02
N GLY A 342 -11.12 7.86 -25.77
CA GLY A 342 -10.67 8.30 -27.09
C GLY A 342 -9.70 9.48 -27.10
N GLY A 343 -9.46 10.16 -25.97
CA GLY A 343 -8.57 11.33 -25.88
C GLY A 343 -9.18 12.64 -26.40
N GLU A 344 -10.50 12.71 -26.49
CA GLU A 344 -11.27 13.85 -27.03
C GLU A 344 -12.03 14.62 -25.94
N ALA A 345 -11.95 14.19 -24.67
CA ALA A 345 -12.67 14.80 -23.56
C ALA A 345 -11.92 15.97 -22.92
N THR A 346 -12.68 16.86 -22.28
CA THR A 346 -12.19 17.97 -21.45
C THR A 346 -12.52 17.75 -19.96
N GLU A 347 -11.99 18.61 -19.09
CA GLU A 347 -12.35 18.57 -17.66
C GLU A 347 -13.83 18.90 -17.41
N ASP A 348 -14.45 19.70 -18.28
CA ASP A 348 -15.90 19.98 -18.23
C ASP A 348 -16.74 18.72 -18.52
N ASP A 349 -16.26 17.85 -19.41
CA ASP A 349 -16.90 16.56 -19.64
C ASP A 349 -16.86 15.69 -18.37
N LEU A 350 -15.74 15.72 -17.62
CA LEU A 350 -15.60 14.98 -16.37
C LEU A 350 -16.56 15.49 -15.29
N ALA A 351 -16.70 16.81 -15.15
CA ALA A 351 -17.68 17.42 -14.26
C ALA A 351 -19.11 17.02 -14.65
N THR A 352 -19.44 17.08 -15.95
CA THR A 352 -20.74 16.68 -16.48
C THR A 352 -21.03 15.19 -16.21
N LEU A 353 -20.04 14.31 -16.38
CA LEU A 353 -20.18 12.88 -16.10
C LEU A 353 -20.56 12.62 -14.64
N ARG A 354 -19.93 13.33 -13.70
CA ARG A 354 -20.22 13.23 -12.26
C ARG A 354 -21.65 13.66 -11.95
N ASP A 355 -22.08 14.79 -12.50
CA ASP A 355 -23.44 15.32 -12.27
C ASP A 355 -24.51 14.38 -12.86
N LEU A 356 -24.27 13.84 -14.06
CA LEU A 356 -25.15 12.85 -14.69
C LEU A 356 -25.24 11.56 -13.87
N ALA A 357 -24.11 11.09 -13.32
CA ALA A 357 -24.06 9.89 -12.49
C ALA A 357 -24.87 10.06 -11.19
N MET A 358 -24.77 11.22 -10.53
CA MET A 358 -25.57 11.54 -9.35
C MET A 358 -27.06 11.68 -9.69
N LEU A 359 -27.40 12.38 -10.77
CA LEU A 359 -28.79 12.52 -11.22
C LEU A 359 -29.44 11.17 -11.52
N MET A 360 -28.72 10.26 -12.17
CA MET A 360 -29.20 8.90 -12.44
C MET A 360 -29.48 8.13 -11.15
N LYS A 361 -28.58 8.24 -10.17
CA LYS A 361 -28.72 7.57 -8.87
C LYS A 361 -29.95 8.05 -8.10
N ASP A 362 -30.18 9.35 -8.07
CA ASP A 362 -31.23 9.94 -7.23
C ASP A 362 -32.61 9.96 -7.90
N ALA A 363 -32.69 10.07 -9.23
CA ALA A 363 -33.94 10.31 -9.95
C ALA A 363 -34.46 9.12 -10.79
N SER A 364 -33.71 8.02 -10.87
CA SER A 364 -34.19 6.82 -11.61
C SER A 364 -35.30 6.09 -10.86
N LEU A 365 -36.26 5.54 -11.61
CA LEU A 365 -37.47 4.93 -11.02
C LEU A 365 -37.26 3.54 -10.42
N CYS A 366 -36.28 2.78 -10.88
CA CYS A 366 -36.04 1.40 -10.44
C CYS A 366 -34.61 1.23 -9.91
N GLY A 367 -34.39 0.21 -9.07
CA GLY A 367 -33.09 -0.07 -8.47
C GLY A 367 -31.96 -0.29 -9.49
N LEU A 368 -32.25 -0.89 -10.65
CA LEU A 368 -31.25 -1.02 -11.71
C LEU A 368 -30.84 0.35 -12.26
N GLY A 369 -31.79 1.25 -12.52
CA GLY A 369 -31.47 2.61 -12.99
C GLY A 369 -30.74 3.44 -11.94
N GLN A 370 -31.08 3.27 -10.66
CA GLN A 370 -30.42 3.96 -9.54
C GLN A 370 -28.99 3.47 -9.30
N THR A 371 -28.70 2.19 -9.59
CA THR A 371 -27.38 1.59 -9.38
C THR A 371 -26.52 1.56 -10.65
N ALA A 372 -27.11 1.68 -11.84
CA ALA A 372 -26.39 1.73 -13.11
C ALA A 372 -25.18 2.71 -13.13
N PRO A 373 -25.21 3.90 -12.50
CA PRO A 373 -24.05 4.79 -12.47
C PRO A 373 -22.97 4.42 -11.43
N ASN A 374 -23.15 3.40 -10.59
CA ASN A 374 -22.19 3.04 -9.54
C ASN A 374 -20.76 2.75 -10.03
N PRO A 375 -20.53 2.07 -11.18
CA PRO A 375 -19.19 1.94 -11.73
C PRO A 375 -18.52 3.30 -11.90
N VAL A 376 -19.22 4.29 -12.47
CA VAL A 376 -18.69 5.66 -12.67
C VAL A 376 -18.46 6.38 -11.34
N LEU A 377 -19.43 6.32 -10.42
CA LEU A 377 -19.33 7.03 -9.14
C LEU A 377 -18.14 6.52 -8.32
N THR A 378 -17.97 5.20 -8.25
CA THR A 378 -16.87 4.58 -7.49
C THR A 378 -15.52 4.76 -8.16
N THR A 379 -15.43 4.68 -9.49
CA THR A 379 -14.15 4.94 -10.18
C THR A 379 -13.75 6.41 -10.14
N LEU A 380 -14.70 7.35 -10.19
CA LEU A 380 -14.42 8.76 -9.93
C LEU A 380 -14.03 9.01 -8.48
N GLN A 381 -14.59 8.27 -7.52
CA GLN A 381 -14.26 8.43 -6.11
C GLN A 381 -12.86 7.90 -5.77
N TYR A 382 -12.52 6.71 -6.26
CA TYR A 382 -11.30 6.01 -5.84
C TYR A 382 -10.15 6.10 -6.85
N PHE A 383 -10.43 6.48 -8.11
CA PHE A 383 -9.46 6.44 -9.23
C PHE A 383 -9.53 7.68 -10.13
N GLU A 384 -9.89 8.86 -9.59
CA GLU A 384 -10.02 10.11 -10.37
C GLU A 384 -8.76 10.46 -11.18
N GLU A 385 -7.58 10.19 -10.64
CA GLU A 385 -6.30 10.45 -11.32
C GLU A 385 -6.18 9.71 -12.66
N GLU A 386 -6.79 8.52 -12.79
CA GLU A 386 -6.81 7.82 -14.08
C GLU A 386 -7.62 8.62 -15.12
N TYR A 387 -8.73 9.26 -14.74
CA TYR A 387 -9.51 10.12 -15.64
C TYR A 387 -8.72 11.37 -16.06
N LEU A 388 -8.08 12.05 -15.10
CA LEU A 388 -7.27 13.23 -15.38
C LEU A 388 -6.06 12.89 -16.26
N GLN A 389 -5.47 11.71 -16.10
CA GLN A 389 -4.42 11.22 -16.98
C GLN A 389 -4.90 11.07 -18.43
N HIS A 390 -6.11 10.52 -18.65
CA HIS A 390 -6.67 10.38 -20.00
C HIS A 390 -6.95 11.75 -20.65
N ILE A 391 -7.46 12.71 -19.86
CA ILE A 391 -7.85 14.03 -20.34
C ILE A 391 -6.64 14.95 -20.58
N ARG A 392 -5.77 15.09 -19.56
CA ARG A 392 -4.66 16.06 -19.59
C ARG A 392 -3.43 15.54 -20.32
N GLN A 393 -3.10 14.26 -20.11
CA GLN A 393 -1.86 13.66 -20.59
C GLN A 393 -2.08 12.78 -21.83
N ARG A 394 -3.33 12.51 -22.20
CA ARG A 394 -3.69 11.56 -23.25
C ARG A 394 -2.97 10.22 -23.07
N ARG A 395 -2.93 9.74 -21.82
CA ARG A 395 -2.17 8.56 -21.42
C ARG A 395 -3.08 7.56 -20.70
N CYS A 396 -2.84 6.29 -20.92
CA CYS A 396 -3.53 5.20 -20.21
C CYS A 396 -2.47 4.28 -19.61
N THR A 397 -2.07 4.48 -18.35
CA THR A 397 -1.00 3.69 -17.73
C THR A 397 -1.18 2.17 -17.89
N PRO A 398 -2.39 1.61 -17.73
CA PRO A 398 -2.62 0.17 -17.91
C PRO A 398 -2.60 -0.29 -19.38
N THR A 399 -2.51 0.63 -20.34
CA THR A 399 -2.48 0.38 -21.79
C THR A 399 -3.74 -0.29 -22.35
N ALA A 400 -4.89 -0.11 -21.69
CA ALA A 400 -6.18 -0.64 -22.14
C ALA A 400 -6.84 0.22 -23.24
N CYS A 401 -6.69 1.55 -23.18
CA CYS A 401 -7.33 2.47 -24.11
C CYS A 401 -6.44 2.78 -25.32
N GLU A 402 -6.43 1.90 -26.32
CA GLU A 402 -5.52 1.94 -27.48
C GLU A 402 -5.53 3.26 -28.26
N LYS A 403 -6.64 4.00 -28.27
CA LYS A 403 -6.73 5.28 -28.99
C LYS A 403 -5.87 6.40 -28.41
N LEU A 404 -5.42 6.26 -27.16
CA LEU A 404 -4.62 7.28 -26.47
C LEU A 404 -3.15 7.26 -26.84
N PHE A 405 -2.64 6.15 -27.37
CA PHE A 405 -1.20 5.97 -27.58
C PHE A 405 -0.91 5.15 -28.82
N VAL A 406 0.29 5.29 -29.38
CA VAL A 406 0.70 4.51 -30.57
C VAL A 406 1.11 3.10 -30.17
N SER A 407 1.79 2.97 -29.03
CA SER A 407 2.26 1.68 -28.51
C SER A 407 2.39 1.69 -26.98
N PRO A 408 2.27 0.53 -26.30
CA PRO A 408 2.47 0.43 -24.85
C PRO A 408 3.82 0.94 -24.36
N CYS A 409 4.90 0.75 -25.14
CA CYS A 409 6.22 1.22 -24.79
C CYS A 409 6.33 2.75 -24.84
N GLU A 410 5.72 3.40 -25.83
CA GLU A 410 5.64 4.86 -25.94
C GLU A 410 4.79 5.43 -24.80
N ASN A 411 3.60 4.87 -24.58
CA ASN A 411 2.72 5.26 -23.48
C ASN A 411 3.37 5.11 -22.11
N SER A 412 4.24 4.12 -21.92
CA SER A 412 4.95 3.91 -20.65
C SER A 412 6.14 4.86 -20.49
N CYS A 413 6.66 5.41 -21.58
CA CYS A 413 7.79 6.35 -21.57
C CYS A 413 7.34 7.71 -20.99
N PRO A 414 8.05 8.30 -20.00
CA PRO A 414 7.70 9.63 -19.48
C PRO A 414 7.85 10.77 -20.50
N VAL A 415 8.71 10.59 -21.51
CA VAL A 415 8.95 11.58 -22.57
C VAL A 415 8.25 11.23 -23.89
N HIS A 416 7.38 10.21 -23.90
CA HIS A 416 6.58 9.82 -25.08
C HIS A 416 7.40 9.59 -26.37
N MET A 417 8.62 9.03 -26.22
CA MET A 417 9.45 8.70 -27.38
C MET A 417 8.72 7.77 -28.35
N ASN A 418 8.81 8.06 -29.65
CA ASN A 418 8.30 7.21 -30.73
C ASN A 418 9.15 5.94 -30.91
N ILE A 419 9.08 5.06 -29.91
CA ILE A 419 9.83 3.81 -29.83
C ILE A 419 9.60 2.91 -31.05
N PRO A 420 8.35 2.65 -31.49
CA PRO A 420 8.12 1.87 -32.71
C PRO A 420 8.76 2.52 -33.94
N GLY A 421 8.69 3.85 -34.05
CA GLY A 421 9.22 4.59 -35.19
C GLY A 421 10.73 4.44 -35.33
N TYR A 422 11.50 4.73 -34.29
CA TYR A 422 12.95 4.60 -34.40
C TYR A 422 13.42 3.15 -34.50
N LEU A 423 12.67 2.18 -33.93
CA LEU A 423 12.98 0.75 -34.09
C LEU A 423 12.77 0.29 -35.53
N ALA A 424 11.69 0.71 -36.18
CA ALA A 424 11.44 0.43 -37.59
C ALA A 424 12.52 1.05 -38.48
N LEU A 425 12.90 2.31 -38.23
CA LEU A 425 13.98 2.98 -38.95
C LEU A 425 15.33 2.27 -38.76
N LEU A 426 15.63 1.80 -37.55
CA LEU A 426 16.83 1.01 -37.29
C LEU A 426 16.81 -0.33 -38.05
N GLN A 427 15.66 -1.00 -38.11
CA GLN A 427 15.48 -2.25 -38.86
C GLN A 427 15.70 -2.07 -40.38
N GLU A 428 15.36 -0.88 -40.91
CA GLU A 428 15.60 -0.48 -42.31
C GLU A 428 17.05 0.01 -42.57
N ASP A 429 17.96 -0.10 -41.59
CA ASP A 429 19.33 0.43 -41.64
C ASP A 429 19.41 1.96 -41.81
N ARG A 430 18.35 2.68 -41.40
CA ARG A 430 18.25 4.15 -41.47
C ARG A 430 18.63 4.79 -40.15
N LEU A 431 19.87 4.54 -39.72
CA LEU A 431 20.38 4.96 -38.41
C LEU A 431 20.24 6.47 -38.16
N ASP A 432 20.47 7.30 -39.18
CA ASP A 432 20.37 8.77 -39.05
C ASP A 432 18.94 9.22 -38.76
N ASP A 433 17.97 8.59 -39.43
CA ASP A 433 16.55 8.89 -39.25
C ASP A 433 16.06 8.37 -37.91
N ALA A 434 16.52 7.18 -37.50
CA ALA A 434 16.23 6.62 -36.18
C ALA A 434 16.72 7.56 -35.07
N PHE A 435 17.96 8.04 -35.15
CA PHE A 435 18.48 8.97 -34.17
C PHE A 435 17.79 10.33 -34.19
N LEU A 436 17.48 10.88 -35.38
CA LEU A 436 16.71 12.12 -35.45
C LEU A 436 15.32 11.96 -34.82
N SER A 437 14.66 10.81 -35.03
CA SER A 437 13.38 10.50 -34.38
C SER A 437 13.50 10.50 -32.86
N VAL A 438 14.56 9.88 -32.32
CA VAL A 438 14.81 9.90 -30.87
C VAL A 438 15.07 11.33 -30.39
N LEU A 439 15.93 12.07 -31.09
CA LEU A 439 16.39 13.40 -30.67
C LEU A 439 15.24 14.41 -30.60
N LEU A 440 14.25 14.31 -31.49
CA LEU A 440 13.06 15.17 -31.47
C LEU A 440 12.22 14.98 -30.20
N ASP A 441 12.12 13.76 -29.69
CA ASP A 441 11.36 13.45 -28.49
C ASP A 441 12.21 13.53 -27.20
N ASN A 442 13.54 13.50 -27.33
CA ASN A 442 14.46 13.44 -26.21
C ASN A 442 15.79 14.17 -26.54
N PRO A 443 16.06 15.33 -25.94
CA PRO A 443 17.25 16.13 -26.24
C PRO A 443 18.56 15.54 -25.68
N LEU A 444 18.47 14.56 -24.79
CA LEU A 444 19.62 13.95 -24.11
C LEU A 444 19.57 12.42 -24.26
N PRO A 445 19.57 11.90 -25.51
CA PRO A 445 19.32 10.49 -25.79
C PRO A 445 20.37 9.53 -25.19
N LEU A 446 21.66 9.82 -25.32
CA LEU A 446 22.69 8.98 -24.72
C LEU A 446 22.63 9.06 -23.19
N SER A 447 22.53 10.26 -22.64
CA SER A 447 22.47 10.46 -21.18
C SER A 447 21.33 9.67 -20.56
N THR A 448 20.11 9.80 -21.12
CA THR A 448 18.95 9.02 -20.67
C THR A 448 19.12 7.53 -20.93
N GLY A 449 19.71 7.12 -22.05
CA GLY A 449 20.07 5.72 -22.32
C GLY A 449 21.01 5.10 -21.27
N CYS A 450 21.79 5.91 -20.54
CA CYS A 450 22.69 5.45 -19.48
C CYS A 450 22.07 5.40 -18.09
N VAL A 451 21.03 6.20 -17.81
CA VAL A 451 20.48 6.35 -16.45
C VAL A 451 18.99 6.01 -16.31
N CYS A 452 18.31 5.70 -17.41
CA CYS A 452 16.88 5.37 -17.42
C CYS A 452 16.59 4.01 -16.77
N GLN A 453 15.49 3.96 -16.01
CA GLN A 453 14.91 2.73 -15.42
C GLN A 453 13.95 2.01 -16.38
N HIS A 454 14.00 2.32 -17.69
CA HIS A 454 13.27 1.66 -18.78
C HIS A 454 11.81 1.27 -18.47
N PRO A 455 10.94 2.21 -18.04
CA PRO A 455 9.53 1.90 -17.82
C PRO A 455 8.84 1.42 -19.11
N CYS A 456 9.35 1.81 -20.27
CA CYS A 456 8.93 1.33 -21.59
C CYS A 456 9.03 -0.19 -21.79
N GLU A 457 9.92 -0.87 -21.05
CA GLU A 457 10.12 -2.32 -21.17
C GLU A 457 9.17 -3.12 -20.27
N SER A 458 8.58 -2.50 -19.24
CA SER A 458 7.68 -3.17 -18.30
C SER A 458 6.40 -3.70 -18.96
N ARG A 459 5.87 -2.96 -19.94
CA ARG A 459 4.62 -3.25 -20.68
C ARG A 459 4.88 -3.54 -22.16
N CYS A 460 6.08 -3.98 -22.52
CA CYS A 460 6.40 -4.31 -23.90
C CYS A 460 5.56 -5.51 -24.38
N ARG A 461 4.76 -5.34 -25.46
CA ARG A 461 3.91 -6.42 -26.02
C ARG A 461 4.70 -7.70 -26.36
N ARG A 462 6.01 -7.58 -26.65
CA ARG A 462 6.86 -8.73 -26.99
C ARG A 462 6.96 -9.75 -25.84
N ARG A 463 6.75 -9.34 -24.59
CA ARG A 463 6.68 -10.22 -23.41
C ARG A 463 5.57 -11.27 -23.49
N GLU A 464 4.56 -11.07 -24.33
CA GLU A 464 3.52 -12.09 -24.58
C GLU A 464 4.04 -13.26 -25.43
N LEU A 465 5.17 -13.10 -26.10
CA LEU A 465 5.83 -14.11 -26.92
C LEU A 465 7.12 -14.64 -26.26
N ASP A 466 7.99 -13.74 -25.81
CA ASP A 466 9.24 -14.05 -25.10
C ASP A 466 9.60 -12.94 -24.09
N ASP A 467 10.63 -12.14 -24.34
CA ASP A 467 11.16 -11.10 -23.44
C ASP A 467 10.86 -9.70 -23.97
N ALA A 468 11.00 -8.69 -23.10
CA ALA A 468 10.94 -7.31 -23.57
C ALA A 468 12.07 -7.02 -24.57
N VAL A 469 11.76 -6.19 -25.56
CA VAL A 469 12.82 -5.55 -26.35
C VAL A 469 13.69 -4.72 -25.39
N ALA A 470 15.01 -4.81 -25.50
CA ALA A 470 15.96 -4.00 -24.73
C ALA A 470 15.97 -2.54 -25.23
N ILE A 471 14.83 -1.86 -25.09
CA ILE A 471 14.54 -0.53 -25.62
C ILE A 471 15.57 0.48 -25.15
N ARG A 472 15.94 0.48 -23.86
CA ARG A 472 16.97 1.38 -23.31
C ARG A 472 18.31 1.18 -24.03
N ASP A 473 18.72 -0.07 -24.22
CA ASP A 473 20.00 -0.41 -24.82
C ASP A 473 20.05 -0.13 -26.32
N VAL A 474 18.97 -0.40 -27.04
CA VAL A 474 18.86 -0.08 -28.47
C VAL A 474 18.90 1.44 -28.67
N HIS A 475 18.16 2.19 -27.87
CA HIS A 475 18.18 3.65 -27.89
C HIS A 475 19.59 4.19 -27.56
N ARG A 476 20.23 3.67 -26.51
CA ARG A 476 21.62 4.00 -26.15
C ARG A 476 22.58 3.70 -27.29
N TYR A 477 22.44 2.56 -27.96
CA TYR A 477 23.25 2.16 -29.10
C TYR A 477 23.11 3.14 -30.28
N ILE A 478 21.88 3.51 -30.63
CA ILE A 478 21.61 4.49 -31.70
C ILE A 478 22.33 5.81 -31.38
N ALA A 479 22.14 6.33 -30.17
CA ALA A 479 22.74 7.58 -29.74
C ALA A 479 24.27 7.52 -29.73
N GLU A 480 24.84 6.47 -29.16
CA GLU A 480 26.28 6.29 -29.06
C GLU A 480 26.94 6.18 -30.44
N LYS A 481 26.36 5.40 -31.36
CA LYS A 481 26.86 5.26 -32.73
C LYS A 481 26.83 6.59 -33.47
N MET A 482 25.73 7.33 -33.39
CA MET A 482 25.59 8.59 -34.10
C MET A 482 26.52 9.66 -33.56
N LEU A 483 26.59 9.82 -32.24
CA LEU A 483 27.51 10.76 -31.61
C LEU A 483 28.98 10.40 -31.89
N LYS A 484 29.32 9.12 -32.15
CA LYS A 484 30.68 8.67 -32.52
C LYS A 484 31.00 8.74 -34.01
N SER A 485 29.99 8.82 -34.89
CA SER A 485 30.14 8.67 -36.34
C SER A 485 30.92 9.79 -37.05
N GLY A 486 31.20 10.90 -36.37
CA GLY A 486 31.82 12.09 -36.97
C GLY A 486 30.86 12.91 -37.84
N ARG A 487 29.57 12.56 -37.88
CA ARG A 487 28.54 13.21 -38.72
C ARG A 487 27.80 14.35 -38.02
N GLY A 488 28.35 14.90 -36.94
CA GLY A 488 27.68 15.87 -36.07
C GLY A 488 27.10 17.07 -36.82
N ASP A 489 27.85 17.65 -37.76
CA ASP A 489 27.44 18.84 -38.52
C ASP A 489 26.20 18.60 -39.37
N GLU A 490 26.10 17.42 -40.00
CA GLU A 490 24.93 17.05 -40.80
C GLU A 490 23.69 16.88 -39.93
N LEU A 491 23.86 16.31 -38.73
CA LEU A 491 22.76 16.17 -37.78
C LEU A 491 22.30 17.53 -37.24
N ALA A 492 23.25 18.39 -36.88
CA ALA A 492 22.97 19.77 -36.47
C ALA A 492 22.18 20.51 -37.55
N ARG A 493 22.58 20.40 -38.82
CA ARG A 493 21.85 20.99 -39.96
C ARG A 493 20.42 20.47 -40.05
N ARG A 494 20.23 19.15 -40.03
CA ARG A 494 18.90 18.51 -40.08
C ARG A 494 18.03 18.90 -38.89
N LEU A 495 18.62 19.11 -37.72
CA LEU A 495 17.92 19.55 -36.52
C LEU A 495 17.49 21.02 -36.63
N VAL A 496 18.37 21.91 -37.10
CA VAL A 496 18.06 23.32 -37.36
C VAL A 496 16.94 23.48 -38.39
N GLU A 497 16.89 22.61 -39.41
CA GLU A 497 15.79 22.57 -40.40
C GLU A 497 14.42 22.25 -39.77
N ARG A 498 14.36 21.73 -38.54
CA ARG A 498 13.12 21.48 -37.79
C ARG A 498 12.66 22.67 -36.96
N LYS A 499 13.47 23.71 -36.84
CA LYS A 499 13.13 24.92 -36.09
C LYS A 499 11.93 25.63 -36.73
N ARG A 500 10.97 26.02 -35.90
CA ARG A 500 9.83 26.87 -36.32
C ARG A 500 10.31 28.30 -36.64
N PRO A 501 9.52 29.09 -37.39
CA PRO A 501 9.85 30.48 -37.66
C PRO A 501 10.14 31.27 -36.38
N ASP A 502 11.07 32.23 -36.46
CA ASP A 502 11.43 33.11 -35.34
C ASP A 502 10.18 33.83 -34.80
N THR A 503 9.92 33.70 -33.51
CA THR A 503 8.77 34.33 -32.86
C THR A 503 9.08 35.75 -32.37
N GLY A 504 10.35 36.17 -32.39
CA GLY A 504 10.83 37.41 -31.79
C GLY A 504 10.79 37.42 -30.26
N LYS A 505 10.55 36.27 -29.61
CA LYS A 505 10.45 36.13 -28.15
C LYS A 505 11.74 35.60 -27.55
N THR A 506 12.03 36.05 -26.35
CA THR A 506 13.26 35.74 -25.60
C THR A 506 12.95 34.94 -24.34
N VAL A 507 13.77 33.93 -24.04
CA VAL A 507 13.60 33.06 -22.88
C VAL A 507 14.93 32.93 -22.14
N ALA A 508 14.94 33.26 -20.85
CA ALA A 508 16.04 32.93 -19.95
C ALA A 508 15.79 31.58 -19.29
N VAL A 509 16.78 30.70 -19.28
CA VAL A 509 16.74 29.43 -18.56
C VAL A 509 17.83 29.43 -17.49
N VAL A 510 17.45 29.30 -16.23
CA VAL A 510 18.38 29.31 -15.09
C VAL A 510 18.71 27.88 -14.68
N GLY A 511 19.94 27.46 -14.91
CA GLY A 511 20.47 26.12 -14.68
C GLY A 511 20.56 25.31 -15.98
N ALA A 512 21.74 24.78 -16.30
CA ALA A 512 22.02 23.97 -17.48
C ALA A 512 22.04 22.46 -17.15
N GLY A 513 21.21 22.01 -16.21
CA GLY A 513 20.93 20.59 -15.97
C GLY A 513 19.96 19.99 -16.99
N PRO A 514 19.56 18.72 -16.85
CA PRO A 514 18.67 18.04 -17.81
C PRO A 514 17.38 18.80 -18.11
N ALA A 515 16.73 19.35 -17.08
CA ALA A 515 15.50 20.12 -17.24
C ALA A 515 15.71 21.43 -18.01
N GLY A 516 16.78 22.17 -17.69
CA GLY A 516 17.10 23.42 -18.37
C GLY A 516 17.54 23.21 -19.82
N LEU A 517 18.37 22.18 -20.07
CA LEU A 517 18.76 21.78 -21.42
C LEU A 517 17.56 21.36 -22.26
N ALA A 518 16.62 20.61 -21.69
CA ALA A 518 15.39 20.24 -22.40
C ALA A 518 14.49 21.45 -22.68
N ALA A 519 14.29 22.33 -21.70
CA ALA A 519 13.54 23.56 -21.88
C ALA A 519 14.15 24.44 -22.98
N ALA A 520 15.48 24.60 -22.96
CA ALA A 520 16.20 25.38 -23.95
C ALA A 520 16.11 24.77 -25.36
N TYR A 521 16.26 23.45 -25.47
CA TYR A 521 16.14 22.71 -26.72
C TYR A 521 14.75 22.92 -27.36
N TYR A 522 13.67 22.69 -26.62
CA TYR A 522 12.32 22.83 -27.15
C TYR A 522 11.93 24.28 -27.42
N ALA A 523 12.29 25.22 -26.54
CA ALA A 523 12.04 26.63 -26.77
C ALA A 523 12.76 27.13 -28.03
N ALA A 524 14.01 26.71 -28.24
CA ALA A 524 14.74 27.03 -29.46
C ALA A 524 14.11 26.39 -30.70
N LEU A 525 13.70 25.12 -30.65
CA LEU A 525 12.96 24.46 -31.74
C LEU A 525 11.64 25.16 -32.07
N PHE A 526 10.97 25.76 -31.08
CA PHE A 526 9.74 26.54 -31.30
C PHE A 526 9.97 27.96 -31.82
N GLY A 527 11.23 28.33 -32.11
CA GLY A 527 11.57 29.61 -32.74
C GLY A 527 11.88 30.73 -31.76
N HIS A 528 11.98 30.44 -30.46
CA HIS A 528 12.38 31.43 -29.46
C HIS A 528 13.91 31.61 -29.42
N ARG A 529 14.34 32.78 -28.96
CA ARG A 529 15.75 33.06 -28.65
C ARG A 529 15.99 32.71 -27.18
N VAL A 530 16.97 31.85 -26.92
CA VAL A 530 17.16 31.27 -25.59
C VAL A 530 18.58 31.54 -25.09
N THR A 531 18.69 32.01 -23.85
CA THR A 531 19.95 32.12 -23.12
C THR A 531 19.87 31.30 -21.84
N VAL A 532 20.83 30.40 -21.63
CA VAL A 532 20.93 29.56 -20.45
C VAL A 532 22.01 30.13 -19.52
N PHE A 533 21.64 30.41 -18.27
CA PHE A 533 22.54 30.88 -17.23
C PHE A 533 22.92 29.70 -16.33
N GLU A 534 24.20 29.43 -16.17
CA GLU A 534 24.72 28.30 -15.40
C GLU A 534 25.76 28.77 -14.39
N ALA A 535 25.60 28.35 -13.14
CA ALA A 535 26.47 28.71 -12.03
C ALA A 535 27.86 28.07 -12.17
N GLU A 536 27.94 26.92 -12.83
CA GLU A 536 29.17 26.19 -13.06
C GLU A 536 29.85 26.56 -14.39
N SER A 537 31.08 26.07 -14.57
CA SER A 537 31.92 26.38 -15.75
C SER A 537 31.46 25.73 -17.08
N ALA A 538 30.53 24.78 -17.02
CA ALA A 538 30.03 24.04 -18.18
C ALA A 538 28.63 23.45 -17.93
N ALA A 539 27.87 23.27 -19.01
CA ALA A 539 26.51 22.73 -18.98
C ALA A 539 26.46 21.21 -18.70
N GLY A 540 25.36 20.74 -18.11
CA GLY A 540 25.10 19.32 -17.84
C GLY A 540 24.55 19.06 -16.43
N GLY A 541 24.71 20.00 -15.51
CA GLY A 541 24.27 19.86 -14.11
C GLY A 541 24.74 18.55 -13.48
N MET A 542 23.84 17.85 -12.78
CA MET A 542 24.16 16.56 -12.13
C MET A 542 24.73 15.49 -13.08
N LEU A 543 24.38 15.52 -14.39
CA LEU A 543 24.95 14.59 -15.37
C LEU A 543 26.46 14.83 -15.59
N ARG A 544 26.91 16.08 -15.46
CA ARG A 544 28.34 16.41 -15.55
C ARG A 544 29.03 16.25 -14.21
N TYR A 545 28.42 16.79 -13.16
CA TYR A 545 29.12 17.05 -11.92
C TYR A 545 28.90 15.99 -10.84
N SER A 546 27.93 15.08 -10.98
CA SER A 546 27.66 14.07 -9.94
C SER A 546 27.69 12.66 -10.49
N LEU A 547 27.30 12.49 -11.75
CA LEU A 547 27.30 11.21 -12.42
C LEU A 547 28.75 10.78 -12.76
N PRO A 548 29.23 9.58 -12.39
CA PRO A 548 30.61 9.18 -12.68
C PRO A 548 30.89 8.93 -14.17
N GLU A 549 32.17 9.03 -14.57
CA GLU A 549 32.63 8.83 -15.96
C GLU A 549 32.31 7.43 -16.51
N TYR A 550 32.29 6.41 -15.64
CA TYR A 550 31.96 5.03 -16.03
C TYR A 550 30.46 4.84 -16.33
N ARG A 551 29.57 5.72 -15.81
CA ARG A 551 28.14 5.71 -16.14
C ARG A 551 27.84 6.55 -17.36
N LEU A 552 28.39 7.76 -17.42
CA LEU A 552 28.19 8.69 -18.53
C LEU A 552 29.52 9.42 -18.84
N PRO A 553 30.19 9.08 -19.94
CA PRO A 553 31.41 9.76 -20.36
C PRO A 553 31.17 11.24 -20.69
N LYS A 554 31.90 12.18 -20.06
CA LYS A 554 31.62 13.63 -20.24
C LYS A 554 31.83 14.12 -21.65
N ARG A 555 32.82 13.57 -22.35
CA ARG A 555 33.06 13.84 -23.77
C ARG A 555 31.86 13.53 -24.67
N MET A 556 30.99 12.62 -24.25
CA MET A 556 29.79 12.27 -25.01
C MET A 556 28.63 13.20 -24.64
N LEU A 557 28.50 13.57 -23.37
CA LEU A 557 27.58 14.62 -22.92
C LEU A 557 27.86 15.95 -23.64
N ASP A 558 29.13 16.31 -23.82
CA ASP A 558 29.53 17.50 -24.59
C ASP A 558 28.99 17.47 -26.03
N ARG A 559 28.94 16.29 -26.66
CA ARG A 559 28.40 16.13 -28.02
C ARG A 559 26.89 16.26 -28.06
N GLU A 560 26.18 15.83 -27.02
CA GLU A 560 24.73 16.06 -26.90
C GLU A 560 24.43 17.55 -26.72
N ILE A 561 25.18 18.23 -25.86
CA ILE A 561 25.02 19.67 -25.61
C ILE A 561 25.35 20.48 -26.87
N ALA A 562 26.37 20.09 -27.63
CA ALA A 562 26.71 20.75 -28.90
C ALA A 562 25.56 20.71 -29.93
N LEU A 563 24.72 19.67 -29.92
CA LEU A 563 23.51 19.63 -30.75
C LEU A 563 22.48 20.67 -30.30
N ILE A 564 22.35 20.92 -29.00
CA ILE A 564 21.47 21.96 -28.44
C ILE A 564 22.03 23.35 -28.79
N GLU A 565 23.33 23.57 -28.65
CA GLU A 565 24.01 24.81 -29.07
C GLU A 565 23.77 25.11 -30.55
N SER A 566 23.76 24.08 -31.41
CA SER A 566 23.53 24.24 -32.85
C SER A 566 22.17 24.86 -33.22
N LEU A 567 21.19 24.82 -32.30
CA LEU A 567 19.88 25.49 -32.47
C LEU A 567 19.94 27.00 -32.23
N GLY A 568 21.11 27.53 -31.84
CA GLY A 568 21.34 28.93 -31.48
C GLY A 568 21.06 29.24 -30.01
N VAL A 569 21.10 28.23 -29.14
CA VAL A 569 21.00 28.42 -27.68
C VAL A 569 22.30 29.02 -27.16
N GLY A 570 22.21 30.18 -26.49
CA GLY A 570 23.36 30.82 -25.84
C GLY A 570 23.58 30.30 -24.42
N PHE A 571 24.83 30.28 -23.97
CA PHE A 571 25.19 29.89 -22.61
C PHE A 571 26.01 30.99 -21.92
N VAL A 572 25.66 31.29 -20.67
CA VAL A 572 26.39 32.18 -19.77
C VAL A 572 26.83 31.35 -18.56
N PHE A 573 28.09 30.91 -18.56
CA PHE A 573 28.68 30.09 -17.51
C PHE A 573 29.28 30.93 -16.38
N ASN A 574 29.50 30.29 -15.22
CA ASN A 574 29.98 30.94 -14.01
C ASN A 574 29.09 32.13 -13.59
N ASN A 575 27.78 32.01 -13.80
CA ASN A 575 26.79 33.01 -13.44
C ASN A 575 25.73 32.38 -12.54
N ARG A 576 25.80 32.69 -11.26
CA ARG A 576 24.82 32.25 -10.25
C ARG A 576 23.74 33.31 -10.11
N VAL A 577 22.62 33.08 -10.78
CA VAL A 577 21.42 33.93 -10.65
C VAL A 577 20.98 34.00 -9.19
N GLY A 578 20.67 35.21 -8.73
CA GLY A 578 20.44 35.57 -7.32
C GLY A 578 21.69 36.04 -6.57
N ILE A 579 22.90 35.86 -7.14
CA ILE A 579 24.16 36.40 -6.60
C ILE A 579 24.86 37.29 -7.63
N ASP A 580 25.20 36.72 -8.79
CA ASP A 580 25.94 37.42 -9.85
C ASP A 580 25.00 38.25 -10.74
N THR A 581 23.79 37.73 -11.00
CA THR A 581 22.72 38.40 -11.73
C THR A 581 21.42 38.31 -10.92
N PRO A 582 20.80 39.43 -10.50
CA PRO A 582 19.49 39.42 -9.83
C PRO A 582 18.41 38.74 -10.67
N LEU A 583 17.44 38.10 -10.03
CA LEU A 583 16.35 37.44 -10.76
C LEU A 583 15.45 38.46 -11.45
N GLU A 584 15.25 39.62 -10.83
CA GLU A 584 14.44 40.72 -11.32
C GLU A 584 14.96 41.28 -12.64
N GLU A 585 16.29 41.31 -12.82
CA GLU A 585 16.92 41.73 -14.07
C GLU A 585 16.53 40.78 -15.22
N LEU A 586 16.47 39.48 -14.97
CA LEU A 586 16.04 38.50 -15.97
C LEU A 586 14.54 38.62 -16.29
N GLU A 587 13.71 38.94 -15.31
CA GLU A 587 12.27 39.17 -15.53
C GLU A 587 12.00 40.44 -16.33
N GLU A 588 12.87 41.46 -16.22
CA GLU A 588 12.77 42.69 -17.02
C GLU A 588 13.32 42.53 -18.45
N GLU A 589 14.39 41.75 -18.63
CA GLU A 589 15.08 41.59 -19.93
C GLU A 589 14.46 40.53 -20.85
N PHE A 590 13.81 39.50 -20.30
CA PHE A 590 13.31 38.35 -21.06
C PHE A 590 11.79 38.25 -21.01
N ASP A 591 11.16 37.76 -22.09
CA ASP A 591 9.71 37.54 -22.12
C ASP A 591 9.26 36.40 -21.19
N ALA A 592 10.15 35.46 -20.86
CA ALA A 592 9.90 34.37 -19.93
C ALA A 592 11.20 33.90 -19.25
N VAL A 593 11.07 33.46 -17.99
CA VAL A 593 12.16 32.88 -17.21
C VAL A 593 11.78 31.46 -16.76
N VAL A 594 12.67 30.50 -16.99
CA VAL A 594 12.51 29.10 -16.54
C VAL A 594 13.54 28.81 -15.46
N LEU A 595 13.08 28.48 -14.25
CA LEU A 595 13.97 28.07 -13.14
C LEU A 595 14.17 26.55 -13.16
N ALA A 596 15.39 26.12 -13.47
CA ALA A 596 15.80 24.72 -13.59
C ALA A 596 17.10 24.44 -12.79
N ILE A 597 17.23 25.06 -11.61
CA ILE A 597 18.45 25.06 -10.79
C ILE A 597 18.79 23.71 -10.12
N GLY A 598 17.83 22.78 -10.05
CA GLY A 598 18.01 21.49 -9.39
C GLY A 598 18.17 21.59 -7.87
N THR A 599 18.56 20.48 -7.24
CA THR A 599 18.72 20.34 -5.79
C THR A 599 20.17 20.00 -5.44
N TRP A 600 20.98 21.03 -5.17
CA TRP A 600 22.41 20.89 -4.87
C TRP A 600 22.74 20.83 -3.37
N LYS A 601 21.73 21.05 -2.52
CA LYS A 601 21.92 21.09 -1.08
C LYS A 601 21.87 19.67 -0.52
N GLU A 602 22.93 19.31 0.21
CA GLU A 602 23.03 18.02 0.88
C GLU A 602 22.19 17.97 2.16
N ILE A 603 21.77 16.76 2.51
CA ILE A 603 21.20 16.47 3.82
C ILE A 603 22.36 16.13 4.77
N ALA A 604 22.63 17.02 5.72
CA ALA A 604 23.66 16.80 6.73
C ALA A 604 23.21 15.72 7.74
N LEU A 605 24.15 14.88 8.20
CA LEU A 605 23.87 13.86 9.23
C LEU A 605 23.58 14.46 10.60
N GLY A 606 24.07 15.68 10.87
CA GLY A 606 23.76 16.41 12.11
C GLY A 606 24.33 15.79 13.38
N ILE A 607 25.36 14.96 13.28
CA ILE A 607 26.01 14.28 14.42
C ILE A 607 27.39 14.88 14.72
N PRO A 608 27.87 14.86 15.98
CA PRO A 608 29.23 15.27 16.33
C PRO A 608 30.27 14.59 15.44
N GLY A 609 31.19 15.40 14.92
CA GLY A 609 32.24 14.95 14.02
C GLY A 609 31.85 14.82 12.54
N SER A 610 30.64 15.27 12.16
CA SER A 610 30.23 15.38 10.74
C SER A 610 31.08 16.36 9.93
N ASP A 611 31.86 17.22 10.59
CA ASP A 611 32.79 18.20 10.05
C ASP A 611 34.26 17.76 10.14
N LEU A 612 34.53 16.55 10.67
CA LEU A 612 35.89 16.03 10.75
C LEU A 612 36.48 15.80 9.37
N ARG A 613 37.80 15.97 9.28
CA ARG A 613 38.55 15.64 8.07
C ARG A 613 38.30 14.18 7.67
N GLY A 614 37.87 13.98 6.42
CA GLY A 614 37.55 12.65 5.87
C GLY A 614 36.06 12.34 5.83
N VAL A 615 35.21 13.14 6.48
CA VAL A 615 33.76 13.09 6.32
C VAL A 615 33.34 14.03 5.20
N THR A 616 32.66 13.51 4.18
CA THR A 616 32.18 14.28 3.04
C THR A 616 30.84 13.75 2.57
N ALA A 617 29.99 14.65 2.07
CA ALA A 617 28.73 14.25 1.46
C ALA A 617 28.95 13.66 0.06
N ALA A 618 28.01 12.83 -0.39
CA ALA A 618 28.16 12.05 -1.62
C ALA A 618 28.29 12.93 -2.87
N VAL A 619 27.42 13.93 -3.03
CA VAL A 619 27.45 14.78 -4.23
C VAL A 619 28.71 15.65 -4.28
N PRO A 620 29.15 16.35 -3.21
CA PRO A 620 30.45 17.04 -3.23
C PRO A 620 31.62 16.11 -3.52
N PHE A 621 31.65 14.91 -2.95
CA PHE A 621 32.69 13.92 -3.27
C PHE A 621 32.71 13.55 -4.76
N LEU A 622 31.54 13.25 -5.33
CA LEU A 622 31.39 12.94 -6.74
C LEU A 622 31.77 14.14 -7.63
N TYR A 623 31.43 15.37 -7.20
CA TYR A 623 31.81 16.62 -7.85
C TYR A 623 33.32 16.83 -7.90
N GLU A 624 34.02 16.63 -6.78
CA GLU A 624 35.48 16.72 -6.74
C GLU A 624 36.13 15.74 -7.72
N VAL A 625 35.68 14.48 -7.71
CA VAL A 625 36.20 13.44 -8.60
C VAL A 625 35.87 13.76 -10.06
N ALA A 626 34.65 14.17 -10.36
CA ALA A 626 34.21 14.54 -11.72
C ALA A 626 34.98 15.75 -12.27
N ALA A 627 35.35 16.69 -11.40
CA ALA A 627 36.17 17.84 -11.75
C ALA A 627 37.68 17.50 -11.89
N GLY A 628 38.04 16.21 -11.83
CA GLY A 628 39.42 15.74 -11.96
C GLY A 628 40.29 16.07 -10.75
N ARG A 629 39.70 16.51 -9.63
CA ARG A 629 40.42 16.74 -8.38
C ARG A 629 40.57 15.40 -7.66
N ARG A 630 41.79 15.12 -7.19
CA ARG A 630 42.06 13.88 -6.46
C ARG A 630 41.45 14.01 -5.07
N ALA A 631 40.31 13.38 -4.86
CA ALA A 631 39.73 13.25 -3.52
C ALA A 631 40.72 12.50 -2.61
N ASP A 632 41.06 13.10 -1.46
CA ASP A 632 41.89 12.48 -0.42
C ASP A 632 41.05 11.40 0.27
N ILE A 633 41.15 10.16 -0.22
CA ILE A 633 40.34 9.03 0.25
C ILE A 633 41.18 8.04 1.07
N GLY A 634 40.61 7.58 2.18
CA GLY A 634 41.21 6.57 3.03
C GLY A 634 41.18 5.17 2.40
N LYS A 635 41.91 4.22 2.99
CA LYS A 635 41.92 2.81 2.56
C LYS A 635 40.59 2.09 2.80
N ARG A 636 39.82 2.54 3.79
CA ARG A 636 38.51 2.01 4.17
C ARG A 636 37.52 3.15 4.17
N VAL A 637 36.40 2.96 3.50
CA VAL A 637 35.38 4.00 3.30
C VAL A 637 34.03 3.43 3.71
N LEU A 638 33.32 4.17 4.54
CA LEU A 638 31.93 3.91 4.88
C LEU A 638 31.05 4.87 4.08
N VAL A 639 30.10 4.35 3.32
CA VAL A 639 29.08 5.12 2.65
C VAL A 639 27.76 4.92 3.38
N ILE A 640 27.08 6.01 3.73
CA ILE A 640 25.81 5.96 4.47
C ILE A 640 24.67 6.33 3.51
N GLY A 641 23.76 5.40 3.26
CA GLY A 641 22.61 5.59 2.36
C GLY A 641 22.40 4.46 1.36
N GLY A 642 21.24 4.44 0.68
CA GLY A 642 20.86 3.37 -0.26
C GLY A 642 20.33 3.84 -1.61
N GLY A 643 20.43 5.14 -1.91
CA GLY A 643 20.02 5.71 -3.20
C GLY A 643 21.15 5.73 -4.23
N ASN A 644 20.82 6.17 -5.45
CA ASN A 644 21.77 6.20 -6.57
C ASN A 644 23.07 6.95 -6.23
N SER A 645 23.00 8.11 -5.57
CA SER A 645 24.20 8.86 -5.17
C SER A 645 25.10 8.08 -4.20
N ALA A 646 24.51 7.27 -3.31
CA ALA A 646 25.28 6.43 -2.39
C ALA A 646 25.99 5.29 -3.14
N VAL A 647 25.28 4.62 -4.05
CA VAL A 647 25.86 3.56 -4.89
C VAL A 647 26.95 4.11 -5.80
N ASP A 648 26.72 5.25 -6.45
CA ASP A 648 27.73 5.93 -7.29
C ASP A 648 28.97 6.34 -6.47
N ALA A 649 28.78 6.90 -5.27
CA ALA A 649 29.89 7.26 -4.38
C ALA A 649 30.68 6.01 -3.95
N ALA A 650 29.99 4.91 -3.62
CA ALA A 650 30.62 3.66 -3.22
C ALA A 650 31.47 3.07 -4.34
N ARG A 651 30.89 2.93 -5.54
CA ARG A 651 31.57 2.42 -6.74
C ARG A 651 32.72 3.33 -7.18
N THR A 652 32.59 4.64 -7.01
CA THR A 652 33.68 5.60 -7.26
C THR A 652 34.81 5.43 -6.24
N ALA A 653 34.50 5.28 -4.96
CA ALA A 653 35.49 5.03 -3.91
C ALA A 653 36.27 3.71 -4.12
N VAL A 654 35.60 2.64 -4.55
CA VAL A 654 36.26 1.38 -4.94
C VAL A 654 37.28 1.61 -6.05
N ARG A 655 36.91 2.35 -7.10
CA ARG A 655 37.82 2.66 -8.23
C ARG A 655 39.00 3.55 -7.83
N LEU A 656 38.87 4.33 -6.78
CA LEU A 656 39.97 5.08 -6.18
C LEU A 656 40.87 4.21 -5.27
N GLY A 657 40.57 2.92 -5.13
CA GLY A 657 41.37 1.92 -4.43
C GLY A 657 40.97 1.68 -2.97
N ALA A 658 39.79 2.12 -2.55
CA ALA A 658 39.30 1.90 -1.18
C ALA A 658 38.52 0.57 -1.05
N GLN A 659 38.58 -0.02 0.14
CA GLN A 659 37.61 -1.02 0.58
C GLN A 659 36.35 -0.28 1.06
N VAL A 660 35.19 -0.65 0.53
CA VAL A 660 33.96 0.13 0.74
C VAL A 660 32.88 -0.71 1.39
N THR A 661 32.28 -0.16 2.44
CA THR A 661 31.07 -0.68 3.06
C THR A 661 29.95 0.34 2.88
N VAL A 662 28.78 -0.10 2.39
CA VAL A 662 27.56 0.70 2.34
C VAL A 662 26.67 0.32 3.52
N ALA A 663 26.43 1.27 4.43
CA ALA A 663 25.47 1.13 5.51
C ALA A 663 24.12 1.71 5.12
N TYR A 664 23.07 0.88 5.13
CA TYR A 664 21.72 1.29 4.81
C TYR A 664 20.74 0.94 5.92
N ARG A 665 19.96 1.93 6.34
CA ARG A 665 19.02 1.84 7.48
C ARG A 665 17.72 1.06 7.21
N ARG A 666 17.62 0.34 6.09
CA ARG A 666 16.45 -0.48 5.70
C ARG A 666 16.90 -1.74 4.99
N THR A 667 15.97 -2.52 4.45
CA THR A 667 16.28 -3.76 3.72
C THR A 667 16.77 -3.48 2.31
N ARG A 668 17.35 -4.51 1.67
CA ARG A 668 17.75 -4.47 0.25
C ARG A 668 16.58 -4.13 -0.68
N ALA A 669 15.40 -4.69 -0.43
CA ALA A 669 14.22 -4.47 -1.26
C ALA A 669 13.70 -3.03 -1.19
N ASP A 670 14.04 -2.30 -0.13
CA ASP A 670 13.65 -0.90 0.07
C ASP A 670 14.63 0.09 -0.57
N MET A 671 15.74 -0.38 -1.16
CA MET A 671 16.74 0.50 -1.76
C MET A 671 16.16 1.22 -2.98
N PRO A 672 16.21 2.56 -3.03
CA PRO A 672 15.74 3.32 -4.19
C PRO A 672 16.75 3.34 -5.36
N ALA A 673 17.95 2.80 -5.19
CA ALA A 673 18.94 2.69 -6.26
C ALA A 673 18.50 1.71 -7.36
N ILE A 674 18.99 1.93 -8.59
CA ILE A 674 18.80 1.02 -9.72
C ILE A 674 19.38 -0.37 -9.37
N ALA A 675 18.61 -1.43 -9.58
CA ALA A 675 18.97 -2.78 -9.15
C ALA A 675 20.30 -3.24 -9.80
N GLU A 676 20.46 -3.02 -11.10
CA GLU A 676 21.68 -3.36 -11.84
C GLU A 676 22.91 -2.59 -11.31
N GLU A 677 22.71 -1.38 -10.78
CA GLU A 677 23.80 -0.59 -10.19
C GLU A 677 24.22 -1.11 -8.82
N VAL A 678 23.26 -1.61 -8.03
CA VAL A 678 23.53 -2.28 -6.76
C VAL A 678 24.27 -3.59 -7.01
N GLU A 679 23.83 -4.40 -7.97
CA GLU A 679 24.48 -5.65 -8.37
C GLU A 679 25.92 -5.39 -8.85
N ALA A 680 26.11 -4.42 -9.74
CA ALA A 680 27.44 -4.03 -10.20
C ALA A 680 28.35 -3.50 -9.08
N ALA A 681 27.80 -2.87 -8.05
CA ALA A 681 28.58 -2.45 -6.88
C ALA A 681 29.07 -3.66 -6.06
N GLU A 682 28.24 -4.68 -5.89
CA GLU A 682 28.62 -5.92 -5.19
C GLU A 682 29.69 -6.70 -5.97
N GLU A 683 29.55 -6.79 -7.30
CA GLU A 683 30.55 -7.40 -8.18
C GLU A 683 31.92 -6.69 -8.10
N GLU A 684 31.92 -5.38 -7.86
CA GLU A 684 33.11 -4.58 -7.63
C GLU A 684 33.70 -4.72 -6.21
N GLY A 685 33.03 -5.47 -5.33
CA GLY A 685 33.48 -5.75 -3.97
C GLY A 685 32.98 -4.78 -2.91
N VAL A 686 31.91 -4.01 -3.18
CA VAL A 686 31.23 -3.22 -2.16
C VAL A 686 30.47 -4.13 -1.20
N GLU A 687 30.71 -3.97 0.10
CA GLU A 687 30.01 -4.72 1.14
C GLU A 687 28.76 -3.97 1.61
N PHE A 688 27.58 -4.59 1.57
CA PHE A 688 26.34 -3.97 2.07
C PHE A 688 26.00 -4.42 3.50
N ARG A 689 25.69 -3.45 4.35
CA ARG A 689 25.23 -3.64 5.74
C ARG A 689 23.84 -3.03 5.90
N PHE A 690 22.83 -3.89 6.00
CA PHE A 690 21.43 -3.52 6.17
C PHE A 690 21.04 -3.53 7.65
N LEU A 691 20.43 -2.44 8.12
CA LEU A 691 20.02 -2.25 9.52
C LEU A 691 18.51 -2.00 9.55
N ALA A 692 17.72 -3.06 9.77
CA ALA A 692 16.30 -3.07 9.44
C ALA A 692 15.37 -2.44 10.50
N ASP A 693 15.78 -2.37 11.78
CA ASP A 693 14.95 -1.85 12.87
C ASP A 693 15.78 -1.27 14.05
N TYR A 694 15.12 -0.54 14.97
CA TYR A 694 15.77 0.06 16.15
C TYR A 694 16.44 -0.99 17.04
N MET A 695 15.85 -2.18 17.15
CA MET A 695 16.43 -3.27 17.95
C MET A 695 17.74 -3.77 17.35
N GLY A 696 17.82 -3.94 16.03
CA GLY A 696 19.05 -4.30 15.34
C GLY A 696 20.14 -3.24 15.50
N LEU A 697 19.77 -1.95 15.46
CA LEU A 697 20.69 -0.85 15.77
C LEU A 697 21.16 -0.90 17.23
N TYR A 698 20.22 -1.06 18.16
CA TYR A 698 20.51 -1.12 19.59
C TYR A 698 21.43 -2.29 19.92
N GLU A 699 21.17 -3.48 19.38
CA GLU A 699 22.00 -4.66 19.58
C GLU A 699 23.39 -4.52 18.95
N ALA A 700 23.48 -3.95 17.73
CA ALA A 700 24.77 -3.67 17.11
C ALA A 700 25.60 -2.71 17.97
N PHE A 701 24.96 -1.70 18.57
CA PHE A 701 25.60 -0.79 19.52
C PHE A 701 26.03 -1.48 20.81
N ASP A 702 25.18 -2.32 21.38
CA ASP A 702 25.47 -3.07 22.60
C ASP A 702 26.63 -4.07 22.40
N ARG A 703 26.75 -4.66 21.21
CA ARG A 703 27.86 -5.52 20.79
C ARG A 703 29.14 -4.77 20.40
N GLY A 704 29.10 -3.44 20.35
CA GLY A 704 30.24 -2.62 19.92
C GLY A 704 30.54 -2.70 18.41
N GLU A 705 29.56 -3.10 17.60
CA GLU A 705 29.66 -3.09 16.13
C GLU A 705 29.48 -1.67 15.55
N ILE A 706 28.79 -0.78 16.27
CA ILE A 706 28.63 0.64 15.96
C ILE A 706 28.90 1.49 17.21
N ASP A 707 29.52 2.65 17.02
CA ASP A 707 29.95 3.53 18.13
C ASP A 707 28.83 4.45 18.64
N GLY A 708 27.68 4.50 17.96
CA GLY A 708 26.58 5.40 18.33
C GLY A 708 25.26 5.03 17.66
N ILE A 709 24.18 5.39 18.34
CA ILE A 709 22.80 5.26 17.84
C ILE A 709 22.09 6.61 17.95
N SER A 710 21.23 6.89 16.98
CA SER A 710 20.38 8.08 16.94
C SER A 710 18.92 7.69 17.14
N ARG A 711 18.07 8.65 17.55
CA ARG A 711 16.66 8.40 17.88
C ARG A 711 16.51 7.35 18.99
N ILE A 712 17.24 7.56 20.09
CA ILE A 712 17.14 6.76 21.32
C ILE A 712 15.68 6.79 21.78
N LEU A 713 15.06 5.63 21.92
CA LEU A 713 13.69 5.56 22.42
C LEU A 713 13.66 6.05 23.88
N PRO A 714 12.61 6.77 24.33
CA PRO A 714 12.55 7.32 25.68
C PRO A 714 12.81 6.28 26.78
N GLN A 715 12.34 5.04 26.58
CA GLN A 715 12.52 3.92 27.51
C GLN A 715 13.98 3.47 27.70
N ASP A 716 14.85 3.75 26.73
CA ASP A 716 16.27 3.40 26.80
C ASP A 716 17.15 4.56 27.29
N LEU A 717 16.63 5.79 27.28
CA LEU A 717 17.40 7.00 27.57
C LEU A 717 18.07 6.95 28.94
N ALA A 718 17.30 6.73 30.01
CA ALA A 718 17.83 6.70 31.37
C ALA A 718 18.91 5.64 31.57
N ARG A 719 18.77 4.49 30.89
CA ARG A 719 19.75 3.39 30.95
C ARG A 719 21.04 3.74 30.21
N LEU A 720 20.94 4.44 29.08
CA LEU A 720 22.10 4.88 28.31
C LEU A 720 22.79 6.08 28.96
N GLU A 721 22.06 7.01 29.58
CA GLU A 721 22.62 8.12 30.36
C GLU A 721 23.33 7.65 31.63
N ALA A 722 22.89 6.53 32.21
CA ALA A 722 23.55 5.93 33.37
C ALA A 722 24.92 5.31 33.04
N ARG A 723 25.27 5.16 31.75
CA ARG A 723 26.56 4.61 31.32
C ARG A 723 27.62 5.71 31.25
N PRO A 724 28.66 5.66 32.11
CA PRO A 724 29.68 6.72 32.17
C PRO A 724 30.63 6.73 30.96
N ASP A 725 30.64 5.67 30.16
CA ASP A 725 31.44 5.54 28.95
C ASP A 725 30.74 6.09 27.69
N LEU A 726 29.49 6.54 27.83
CA LEU A 726 28.71 7.11 26.74
C LEU A 726 28.53 8.62 26.91
N GLN A 727 28.48 9.32 25.78
CA GLN A 727 28.10 10.72 25.73
C GLN A 727 26.77 10.84 25.00
N THR A 728 25.75 11.37 25.67
CA THR A 728 24.44 11.64 25.08
C THR A 728 24.39 13.07 24.55
N PHE A 729 23.78 13.24 23.37
CA PHE A 729 23.57 14.54 22.73
C PHE A 729 22.09 14.69 22.42
N SER A 730 21.56 15.90 22.58
CA SER A 730 20.20 16.26 22.19
C SER A 730 20.24 17.41 21.19
N ALA A 731 19.47 17.29 20.11
CA ALA A 731 19.33 18.31 19.09
C ALA A 731 17.86 18.44 18.69
N PRO A 732 17.32 19.65 18.54
CA PRO A 732 15.97 19.84 18.03
C PRO A 732 15.93 19.39 16.56
N LEU A 733 15.05 18.44 16.27
CA LEU A 733 14.79 18.02 14.90
C LEU A 733 13.64 18.86 14.33
N SER A 734 13.65 19.11 13.02
CA SER A 734 12.51 19.69 12.29
C SER A 734 11.38 18.66 12.13
N SER A 735 11.06 17.98 13.23
CA SER A 735 10.03 16.96 13.36
C SER A 735 9.05 17.44 14.40
N TYR A 736 7.76 17.34 14.11
CA TYR A 736 6.73 17.62 15.09
C TYR A 736 5.70 16.49 15.12
N VAL A 737 5.19 16.24 16.32
CA VAL A 737 4.03 15.35 16.51
C VAL A 737 2.78 16.21 16.36
N VAL A 738 1.93 15.88 15.39
CA VAL A 738 0.62 16.52 15.21
C VAL A 738 -0.51 15.55 15.47
N ILE A 739 -1.61 16.12 15.96
CA ILE A 739 -2.94 15.50 15.90
C ILE A 739 -3.65 16.10 14.67
N LEU A 740 -3.93 15.26 13.68
CA LEU A 740 -4.78 15.60 12.55
C LEU A 740 -6.23 15.30 12.90
N PHE A 741 -7.12 16.23 12.60
CA PHE A 741 -8.57 16.02 12.68
C PHE A 741 -9.15 15.90 11.27
N ASN A 742 -9.91 14.84 11.02
CA ASN A 742 -10.61 14.68 9.75
C ASN A 742 -11.95 15.44 9.78
N LEU A 743 -11.92 16.69 9.33
CA LEU A 743 -13.11 17.56 9.32
C LEU A 743 -14.17 17.12 8.30
N GLN A 744 -13.83 16.20 7.38
CA GLN A 744 -14.74 15.72 6.33
C GLN A 744 -15.42 14.40 6.70
N ASN A 745 -15.05 13.78 7.81
CA ASN A 745 -15.66 12.53 8.24
C ASN A 745 -17.04 12.80 8.88
N PRO A 746 -18.14 12.29 8.29
CA PRO A 746 -19.49 12.55 8.79
C PRO A 746 -19.75 11.92 10.16
N ASN A 747 -19.04 10.84 10.51
CA ASN A 747 -19.21 10.12 11.77
C ASN A 747 -18.70 10.90 12.98
N VAL A 748 -17.79 11.86 12.75
CA VAL A 748 -17.24 12.76 13.78
C VAL A 748 -17.43 14.22 13.38
N SER A 749 -18.61 14.54 12.83
CA SER A 749 -18.97 15.89 12.37
C SER A 749 -18.80 16.98 13.44
N PHE A 750 -18.88 16.64 14.73
CA PHE A 750 -18.57 17.54 15.84
C PHE A 750 -17.15 18.11 15.78
N LEU A 751 -16.20 17.43 15.13
CA LEU A 751 -14.85 17.96 14.90
C LEU A 751 -14.85 19.18 13.99
N GLN A 752 -15.91 19.45 13.21
CA GLN A 752 -16.06 20.70 12.45
C GLN A 752 -16.32 21.90 13.36
N ASP A 753 -16.88 21.69 14.56
CA ASP A 753 -17.06 22.74 15.55
C ASP A 753 -15.70 23.18 16.11
N LYS A 754 -15.40 24.46 15.90
CA LYS A 754 -14.17 25.09 16.38
C LYS A 754 -14.05 25.02 17.90
N SER A 755 -15.17 25.09 18.63
CA SER A 755 -15.22 25.06 20.10
C SER A 755 -14.76 23.71 20.63
N VAL A 756 -15.15 22.62 19.97
CA VAL A 756 -14.71 21.25 20.30
C VAL A 756 -13.20 21.14 20.12
N ARG A 757 -12.65 21.53 18.96
CA ARG A 757 -11.20 21.48 18.72
C ARG A 757 -10.39 22.35 19.69
N GLN A 758 -10.95 23.49 20.12
CA GLN A 758 -10.33 24.34 21.14
C GLN A 758 -10.36 23.68 22.52
N ALA A 759 -11.48 23.04 22.91
CA ALA A 759 -11.58 22.31 24.17
C ALA A 759 -10.59 21.14 24.21
N LEU A 760 -10.49 20.36 23.14
CA LEU A 760 -9.52 19.27 22.99
C LEU A 760 -8.07 19.77 23.19
N MET A 761 -7.74 20.94 22.64
CA MET A 761 -6.40 21.52 22.79
C MET A 761 -6.11 22.02 24.21
N LEU A 762 -7.09 22.67 24.85
CA LEU A 762 -6.96 23.20 26.22
C LEU A 762 -6.90 22.08 27.27
N ALA A 763 -7.45 20.91 26.99
CA ALA A 763 -7.38 19.76 27.88
C ALA A 763 -6.00 19.08 27.92
N LEU A 764 -5.10 19.40 26.99
CA LEU A 764 -3.78 18.74 26.91
C LEU A 764 -2.73 19.52 27.70
N ASP A 765 -2.21 18.91 28.76
CA ASP A 765 -0.98 19.36 29.42
C ASP A 765 0.24 18.89 28.62
N ARG A 766 0.54 19.63 27.55
CA ARG A 766 1.59 19.27 26.60
C ARG A 766 2.98 19.28 27.22
N GLN A 767 3.23 20.11 28.23
CA GLN A 767 4.54 20.11 28.91
C GLN A 767 4.70 18.84 29.74
N ARG A 768 3.67 18.48 30.52
CA ARG A 768 3.69 17.23 31.29
C ARG A 768 3.81 15.99 30.40
N ILE A 769 3.12 15.95 29.25
CA ILE A 769 3.25 14.85 28.28
C ILE A 769 4.70 14.73 27.77
N ILE A 770 5.36 15.86 27.49
CA ILE A 770 6.78 15.85 27.08
C ILE A 770 7.66 15.31 28.21
N ASP A 771 7.46 15.78 29.43
CA ASP A 771 8.31 15.42 30.57
C ASP A 771 8.13 13.94 30.97
N GLU A 772 6.88 13.44 30.99
CA GLU A 772 6.53 12.10 31.48
C GLU A 772 6.62 11.03 30.37
N GLU A 773 6.03 11.26 29.19
CA GLU A 773 5.89 10.21 28.15
C GLU A 773 7.05 10.20 27.15
N LEU A 774 7.65 11.37 26.92
CA LEU A 774 8.79 11.55 26.01
C LEU A 774 10.12 11.70 26.74
N GLY A 775 10.14 11.59 28.08
CA GLY A 775 11.36 11.71 28.89
C GLY A 775 12.06 13.06 28.71
N GLY A 776 11.30 14.14 28.51
CA GLY A 776 11.83 15.49 28.24
C GLY A 776 12.35 15.71 26.81
N GLN A 777 12.24 14.72 25.91
CA GLN A 777 12.74 14.82 24.53
C GLN A 777 11.76 15.57 23.60
N GLY A 778 11.45 16.82 23.92
CA GLY A 778 10.58 17.65 23.10
C GLY A 778 10.49 19.10 23.56
N ILE A 779 9.91 19.94 22.71
CA ILE A 779 9.53 21.32 23.06
C ILE A 779 8.07 21.54 22.68
N VAL A 780 7.34 22.30 23.50
CA VAL A 780 5.94 22.61 23.21
C VAL A 780 5.86 23.42 21.93
N ALA A 781 5.35 22.80 20.86
CA ALA A 781 5.18 23.46 19.58
C ALA A 781 4.01 24.47 19.62
N SER A 782 4.23 25.69 19.14
CA SER A 782 3.19 26.70 18.90
C SER A 782 3.01 27.05 17.43
N SER A 783 3.87 26.52 16.56
CA SER A 783 3.86 26.67 15.11
C SER A 783 4.49 25.43 14.47
N ILE A 784 4.25 25.21 13.17
CA ILE A 784 4.95 24.20 12.38
C ILE A 784 6.44 24.54 12.21
N PHE A 785 6.83 25.80 12.40
CA PHE A 785 8.22 26.24 12.42
C PHE A 785 8.72 26.35 13.86
N LEU A 786 9.96 25.93 14.11
CA LEU A 786 10.61 26.04 15.42
C LEU A 786 11.05 27.49 15.71
N PRO A 787 11.18 27.92 16.99
CA PRO A 787 11.54 29.30 17.35
C PRO A 787 12.81 29.88 16.70
N HIS A 788 13.75 29.02 16.29
CA HIS A 788 15.00 29.43 15.63
C HIS A 788 14.90 29.50 14.09
N ASN A 789 13.76 29.15 13.52
CA ASN A 789 13.51 29.22 12.07
C ASN A 789 13.06 30.65 11.70
N TRP A 790 13.57 31.19 10.58
CA TRP A 790 13.22 32.54 10.10
C TRP A 790 11.72 32.72 9.81
N ALA A 791 11.02 31.64 9.45
CA ALA A 791 9.58 31.62 9.22
C ALA A 791 8.75 31.43 10.50
N TYR A 792 9.39 31.39 11.67
CA TYR A 792 8.69 31.31 12.95
C TYR A 792 7.93 32.60 13.25
N ALA A 793 6.63 32.47 13.49
CA ALA A 793 5.78 33.57 13.90
C ALA A 793 5.64 33.58 15.44
N PRO A 794 6.34 34.48 16.17
CA PRO A 794 6.30 34.49 17.63
C PRO A 794 4.95 34.91 18.21
N ASN A 795 4.14 35.63 17.43
CA ASN A 795 2.89 36.27 17.84
C ASN A 795 1.63 35.42 17.57
N VAL A 796 1.80 34.12 17.28
CA VAL A 796 0.65 33.21 17.10
C VAL A 796 -0.09 33.00 18.42
N LYS A 797 -1.43 32.93 18.35
CA LYS A 797 -2.28 32.67 19.51
C LYS A 797 -1.92 31.31 20.13
N ARG A 798 -1.59 31.31 21.42
CA ARG A 798 -1.23 30.09 22.17
C ARG A 798 -2.42 29.60 22.99
N TYR A 799 -2.57 28.29 23.04
CA TYR A 799 -3.54 27.59 23.88
C TYR A 799 -2.78 26.86 24.99
N GLY A 800 -2.95 27.31 26.23
CA GLY A 800 -2.37 26.69 27.42
C GLY A 800 -3.26 25.57 27.96
N PHE A 801 -2.75 24.83 28.95
CA PHE A 801 -3.54 23.82 29.66
C PHE A 801 -4.57 24.50 30.57
N ASP A 802 -5.86 24.29 30.30
CA ASP A 802 -6.99 24.83 31.05
C ASP A 802 -8.24 23.94 30.85
N PRO A 803 -8.35 22.83 31.59
CA PRO A 803 -9.46 21.88 31.45
C PRO A 803 -10.81 22.45 31.88
N GLU A 804 -10.85 23.45 32.77
CA GLU A 804 -12.11 24.11 33.15
C GLU A 804 -12.65 24.99 32.03
N ARG A 805 -11.78 25.71 31.35
CA ARG A 805 -12.17 26.46 30.16
C ARG A 805 -12.57 25.53 29.02
N ALA A 806 -11.93 24.36 28.90
CA ALA A 806 -12.33 23.34 27.93
C ALA A 806 -13.76 22.84 28.18
N ARG A 807 -14.11 22.48 29.43
CA ARG A 807 -15.48 22.11 29.81
C ARG A 807 -16.48 23.23 29.51
N SER A 808 -16.16 24.45 29.92
CA SER A 808 -17.01 25.62 29.70
C SER A 808 -17.29 25.90 28.21
N LEU A 809 -16.31 25.65 27.33
CA LEU A 809 -16.49 25.79 25.88
C LEU A 809 -17.43 24.73 25.30
N LEU A 810 -17.34 23.50 25.80
CA LEU A 810 -18.26 22.43 25.41
C LEU A 810 -19.69 22.72 25.89
N ASP A 811 -19.85 23.18 27.13
CA ASP A 811 -21.15 23.61 27.68
C ASP A 811 -21.78 24.72 26.83
N GLN A 812 -21.01 25.75 26.49
CA GLN A 812 -21.47 26.89 25.67
C GLN A 812 -21.82 26.48 24.23
N ALA A 813 -21.15 25.46 23.70
CA ALA A 813 -21.43 24.90 22.38
C ALA A 813 -22.61 23.90 22.39
N GLY A 814 -23.16 23.58 23.56
CA GLY A 814 -24.32 22.71 23.75
C GLY A 814 -23.99 21.22 23.86
N TYR A 815 -22.73 20.87 24.15
CA TYR A 815 -22.31 19.49 24.41
C TYR A 815 -22.35 19.21 25.91
N VAL A 816 -23.33 18.42 26.34
CA VAL A 816 -23.57 18.08 27.75
C VAL A 816 -23.70 16.58 27.90
N ASP A 817 -23.30 16.06 29.05
CA ASP A 817 -23.54 14.67 29.43
C ASP A 817 -24.98 14.56 29.94
N SER A 818 -25.87 14.11 29.06
CA SER A 818 -27.32 14.06 29.26
C SER A 818 -27.80 12.69 29.74
N ASP A 819 -27.05 11.61 29.47
CA ASP A 819 -27.37 10.25 29.91
C ASP A 819 -26.57 9.78 31.15
N GLY A 820 -25.57 10.55 31.58
CA GLY A 820 -24.75 10.30 32.76
C GLY A 820 -23.66 9.26 32.55
N ASP A 821 -23.32 8.90 31.31
CA ASP A 821 -22.27 7.94 30.99
C ASP A 821 -20.83 8.53 31.06
N GLY A 822 -20.74 9.83 31.35
CA GLY A 822 -19.49 10.58 31.44
C GLY A 822 -18.94 11.07 30.10
N ILE A 823 -19.66 10.86 29.00
CA ILE A 823 -19.41 11.43 27.68
C ILE A 823 -20.42 12.53 27.42
N ARG A 824 -19.97 13.58 26.73
CA ARG A 824 -20.85 14.68 26.35
C ARG A 824 -21.42 14.40 24.97
N GLU A 825 -22.69 14.75 24.78
CA GLU A 825 -23.38 14.65 23.50
C GLU A 825 -24.10 15.95 23.15
N LYS A 826 -24.40 16.09 21.87
CA LYS A 826 -25.28 17.12 21.33
C LYS A 826 -26.15 16.49 20.26
N ASP A 827 -27.46 16.74 20.33
CA ASP A 827 -28.44 16.21 19.38
C ASP A 827 -28.38 14.67 19.24
N GLY A 828 -28.07 13.97 20.34
CA GLY A 828 -27.94 12.50 20.39
C GLY A 828 -26.63 11.97 19.80
N VAL A 829 -25.69 12.83 19.41
CA VAL A 829 -24.37 12.45 18.91
C VAL A 829 -23.33 12.59 20.03
N PRO A 830 -22.75 11.50 20.54
CA PRO A 830 -21.74 11.56 21.58
C PRO A 830 -20.38 11.96 21.03
N LEU A 831 -19.58 12.66 21.84
CA LEU A 831 -18.20 13.02 21.52
C LEU A 831 -17.29 11.79 21.63
N ARG A 832 -17.40 10.89 20.66
CA ARG A 832 -16.59 9.66 20.55
C ARG A 832 -15.83 9.64 19.23
N LEU A 833 -14.54 9.32 19.27
CA LEU A 833 -13.68 9.22 18.10
C LEU A 833 -12.63 8.13 18.24
N ILE A 834 -12.11 7.66 17.11
CA ILE A 834 -10.91 6.83 17.04
C ILE A 834 -9.68 7.74 16.94
N LEU A 835 -8.73 7.55 17.86
CA LEU A 835 -7.43 8.21 17.83
C LEU A 835 -6.40 7.24 17.25
N LEU A 836 -6.11 7.42 15.97
CA LEU A 836 -5.24 6.53 15.22
C LEU A 836 -3.77 6.93 15.35
N SER A 837 -2.84 6.00 15.51
CA SER A 837 -1.41 6.28 15.62
C SER A 837 -0.55 5.16 15.01
N ASP A 838 0.76 5.42 14.83
CA ASP A 838 1.68 4.36 14.47
C ASP A 838 2.00 3.46 15.67
N ASP A 839 2.30 2.19 15.41
CA ASP A 839 2.54 1.13 16.41
C ASP A 839 3.84 1.27 17.21
N ASP A 840 4.49 2.44 17.13
CA ASP A 840 5.61 2.81 17.97
C ASP A 840 5.19 2.88 19.46
N PRO A 841 5.92 2.24 20.38
CA PRO A 841 5.58 2.24 21.81
C PRO A 841 5.48 3.63 22.43
N THR A 842 6.22 4.61 21.91
CA THR A 842 6.13 6.00 22.37
C THR A 842 4.81 6.63 21.95
N ARG A 843 4.30 6.32 20.75
CA ARG A 843 2.99 6.79 20.28
C ARG A 843 1.86 6.20 21.10
N GLN A 844 1.93 4.90 21.41
CA GLN A 844 0.90 4.27 22.24
C GLN A 844 0.79 4.92 23.63
N ARG A 845 1.92 5.32 24.22
CA ARG A 845 1.93 6.10 25.47
C ARG A 845 1.29 7.49 25.30
N LEU A 846 1.62 8.18 24.21
CA LEU A 846 0.98 9.46 23.88
C LEU A 846 -0.53 9.33 23.69
N ASP A 847 -0.99 8.29 22.99
CA ASP A 847 -2.42 8.04 22.77
C ASP A 847 -3.15 7.88 24.10
N GLN A 848 -2.60 7.09 25.02
CA GLN A 848 -3.18 6.88 26.34
C GLN A 848 -3.27 8.19 27.14
N ALA A 849 -2.20 8.99 27.13
CA ALA A 849 -2.17 10.28 27.83
C ALA A 849 -3.18 11.27 27.24
N ILE A 850 -3.29 11.34 25.91
CA ILE A 850 -4.23 12.20 25.19
C ILE A 850 -5.68 11.74 25.43
N SER A 851 -5.96 10.44 25.29
CA SER A 851 -7.28 9.86 25.54
C SER A 851 -7.74 10.09 26.98
N ALA A 852 -6.85 9.94 27.97
CA ALA A 852 -7.18 10.22 29.37
C ALA A 852 -7.50 11.70 29.60
N ALA A 853 -6.71 12.60 29.02
CA ALA A 853 -6.94 14.05 29.12
C ALA A 853 -8.27 14.49 28.48
N TRP A 854 -8.62 13.92 27.33
CA TRP A 854 -9.90 14.18 26.67
C TRP A 854 -11.08 13.55 27.39
N ARG A 855 -10.91 12.36 27.99
CA ARG A 855 -11.96 11.75 28.82
C ARG A 855 -12.32 12.61 30.03
N ALA A 856 -11.35 13.31 30.63
CA ALA A 856 -11.58 14.20 31.77
C ALA A 856 -12.48 15.42 31.45
N ILE A 857 -12.66 15.75 30.17
CA ILE A 857 -13.59 16.80 29.72
C ILE A 857 -14.86 16.24 29.06
N GLY A 858 -15.06 14.91 29.08
CA GLY A 858 -16.24 14.24 28.53
C GLY A 858 -16.13 13.88 27.04
N VAL A 859 -14.93 13.62 26.54
CA VAL A 859 -14.70 13.14 25.15
C VAL A 859 -14.04 11.76 25.18
N GLU A 860 -14.63 10.78 24.50
CA GLU A 860 -14.01 9.46 24.33
C GLU A 860 -13.12 9.46 23.10
N ALA A 861 -11.84 9.17 23.29
CA ALA A 861 -10.94 8.82 22.19
C ALA A 861 -10.44 7.40 22.39
N ALA A 862 -10.81 6.50 21.50
CA ALA A 862 -10.35 5.11 21.50
C ALA A 862 -9.03 5.01 20.72
N PRO A 863 -7.89 4.73 21.39
CA PRO A 863 -6.61 4.54 20.71
C PRO A 863 -6.65 3.35 19.76
N GLN A 864 -6.11 3.51 18.56
CA GLN A 864 -5.92 2.43 17.60
C GLN A 864 -4.53 2.54 16.95
N ALA A 865 -3.67 1.58 17.25
CA ALA A 865 -2.33 1.51 16.67
C ALA A 865 -2.33 0.74 15.34
N VAL A 866 -1.60 1.26 14.36
CA VAL A 866 -1.37 0.63 13.05
C VAL A 866 0.09 0.77 12.63
N THR A 867 0.60 0.00 11.68
CA THR A 867 1.99 0.21 11.22
C THR A 867 2.17 1.62 10.64
N PHE A 868 3.35 2.24 10.76
CA PHE A 868 3.60 3.57 10.18
C PHE A 868 3.25 3.65 8.68
N THR A 869 3.63 2.65 7.88
CA THR A 869 3.27 2.62 6.46
C THR A 869 1.76 2.56 6.28
N GLY A 870 1.07 1.71 7.05
CA GLY A 870 -0.39 1.61 7.02
C GLY A 870 -1.07 2.89 7.45
N LEU A 871 -0.62 3.53 8.53
CA LEU A 871 -1.08 4.86 8.97
C LEU A 871 -1.10 5.82 7.78
N ILE A 872 0.00 5.91 7.04
CA ILE A 872 0.14 6.81 5.90
C ILE A 872 -0.69 6.37 4.69
N SER A 873 -0.48 5.15 4.18
CA SER A 873 -1.08 4.69 2.92
C SER A 873 -2.56 4.36 3.03
N ASP A 874 -2.97 3.82 4.18
CA ASP A 874 -4.28 3.24 4.34
C ASP A 874 -5.22 4.23 5.03
N PHE A 875 -4.72 5.03 5.98
CA PHE A 875 -5.58 5.94 6.75
C PHE A 875 -5.41 7.41 6.36
N ILE A 876 -4.18 7.96 6.39
CA ILE A 876 -3.94 9.40 6.16
C ILE A 876 -4.23 9.81 4.72
N TYR A 877 -3.59 9.20 3.70
CA TYR A 877 -3.81 9.60 2.31
C TYR A 877 -5.26 9.41 1.84
N PRO A 878 -5.94 8.29 2.15
CA PRO A 878 -7.34 8.10 1.77
C PRO A 878 -8.33 8.81 2.71
N ARG A 879 -7.85 9.52 3.74
CA ARG A 879 -8.64 10.20 4.79
C ARG A 879 -9.61 9.28 5.56
N ARG A 880 -9.17 8.06 5.88
CA ARG A 880 -9.95 7.05 6.64
C ARG A 880 -9.67 7.09 8.14
N TYR A 881 -9.77 8.24 8.80
CA TYR A 881 -9.55 8.36 10.25
C TYR A 881 -10.49 9.41 10.85
N ASP A 882 -10.71 9.39 12.16
CA ASP A 882 -11.42 10.45 12.89
C ASP A 882 -10.42 11.52 13.33
N ALA A 883 -9.46 11.10 14.17
CA ALA A 883 -8.26 11.83 14.50
C ALA A 883 -7.04 10.91 14.36
N ALA A 884 -5.88 11.48 14.03
CA ALA A 884 -4.65 10.70 13.90
C ALA A 884 -3.44 11.44 14.47
N ILE A 885 -2.60 10.74 15.21
CA ILE A 885 -1.29 11.20 15.66
C ILE A 885 -0.24 10.73 14.67
N LEU A 886 0.57 11.66 14.18
CA LEU A 886 1.74 11.32 13.39
C LEU A 886 2.90 12.27 13.69
N SER A 887 4.10 11.76 13.47
CA SER A 887 5.29 12.60 13.34
C SER A 887 5.43 13.05 11.90
N TRP A 888 5.66 14.35 11.70
CA TRP A 888 5.92 14.93 10.39
C TRP A 888 7.29 15.59 10.39
N ASP A 889 8.15 15.16 9.47
CA ASP A 889 9.46 15.77 9.24
C ASP A 889 9.34 16.82 8.13
N LEU A 890 9.78 18.05 8.42
CA LEU A 890 9.88 19.15 7.44
C LEU A 890 11.19 19.11 6.62
N SER A 891 11.99 18.05 6.77
CA SER A 891 13.31 17.90 6.14
C SER A 891 13.26 17.64 4.65
#